data_AF-A0A2S8SSM9-F1
#
_entry.id   AF-A0A2S8SSM9-F1
#
_cell.length_a   1.000
_cell.length_b   1.000
_cell.length_c   1.000
_cell.angle_alpha   90.00
_cell.angle_beta   90.00
_cell.angle_gamma   90.00
#
_symmetry.space_group_name_H-M   'P 1'
#
loop_
_entity.id
_entity.type
_entity.pdbx_description
1 polymer ?
#
loop_
_entity_poly.entity_id
_entity_poly.type
_entity_poly.pdbx_seq_one_letter_code
_entity_poly.pdbx_strand_id
1 'polypeptide(L)'
;MATIEKTIDAPSAKAPENRPEPQAEPAPSRDAAHKVERAPAKKRNLKPILIGIGVPLALIVAVVLYRHMKWSQWHIATDDAYLTSDVVQITPQVAGRLTQVLVTDNQLVKAGQTLATLDNASYQSEVEAARANLAVAIAAENAALQNVKLVSKTGNSQVQQALGGVAQAQGGVGVAQSGVNESKAGELNAQAAIIGARDNVRTAQVAIETAQATRDRALKSAQAAKTQIAAAQSRAGSAGGAVAAALANVRVAQAGSGGALSAVSAANAQLTSARAGVAAATAQIATTRAALTSARAQETRANEDLSRAQQLFAGGAAPRSSVEVAVAAQKTARANVESAGAQIEAAQQALRQAGSNVAARRAEVQSARQNVQSAQAQIGAARAALSQAREGIGENAAGVQGARAQYEASLAAVQEAETGISQNRAKTAAARDAIAQTQAALAQSRAATASAAENVGVARGKVLQAQGQLQQAQTGSDQVAVAMANYRSAKARVLQTRAALNTAQLNLARTVLKAPVTGFVSKRNGQVGQQVAVGAPVLALVPKDDVWVTANYKETQLAQVREGQKVSIEVDGLAGHEFTGHVQSIAAGTGATFALLPPDNASGNFTKVVQRVPVKITFDKGQPDLERLRAGLSAAPTIETR
;
A
#
# COMPACT_ATOMS: atom_id res chain seq x y z
N MET A 1 -76.73 -13.30 7.74
CA MET A 1 -77.46 -14.29 8.57
C MET A 1 -77.38 -13.80 10.00
N ALA A 2 -78.43 -13.16 10.51
CA ALA A 2 -79.65 -13.80 11.03
C ALA A 2 -79.35 -14.50 12.37
N THR A 3 -80.02 -14.31 13.52
CA THR A 3 -81.18 -13.53 13.99
C THR A 3 -81.19 -13.78 15.54
N ILE A 4 -81.73 -12.93 16.43
CA ILE A 4 -82.99 -13.07 17.23
C ILE A 4 -82.65 -12.47 18.61
N GLU A 5 -83.10 -11.24 18.93
CA GLU A 5 -84.37 -10.87 19.62
C GLU A 5 -84.32 -11.07 21.15
N LYS A 6 -85.00 -10.33 22.05
CA LYS A 6 -85.86 -9.11 22.10
C LYS A 6 -86.89 -9.38 23.20
N THR A 7 -86.99 -8.53 24.23
CA THR A 7 -88.22 -8.25 25.05
C THR A 7 -87.84 -7.15 26.06
N ILE A 8 -88.36 -5.90 26.07
CA ILE A 8 -89.75 -5.35 26.18
C ILE A 8 -90.37 -5.78 27.53
N ASP A 9 -90.93 -4.97 28.44
CA ASP A 9 -91.57 -3.63 28.42
C ASP A 9 -91.65 -3.01 29.85
N ALA A 10 -92.02 -1.73 29.94
CA ALA A 10 -92.52 -1.04 31.15
C ALA A 10 -94.01 -1.41 31.44
N PRO A 11 -94.66 -1.06 32.59
CA PRO A 11 -95.27 0.28 32.74
C PRO A 11 -95.58 0.83 34.18
N SER A 12 -95.72 2.15 34.28
CA SER A 12 -96.81 3.00 34.86
C SER A 12 -97.52 2.78 36.24
N ALA A 13 -97.58 3.89 37.00
CA ALA A 13 -98.77 4.54 37.65
C ALA A 13 -99.21 4.31 39.13
N LYS A 14 -99.29 5.47 39.83
CA LYS A 14 -100.35 6.05 40.71
C LYS A 14 -100.53 5.66 42.20
N ALA A 15 -100.79 6.72 42.99
CA ALA A 15 -101.17 6.81 44.40
C ALA A 15 -102.55 6.18 44.72
N PRO A 16 -102.91 6.00 46.02
CA PRO A 16 -103.79 6.98 46.69
C PRO A 16 -103.60 7.12 48.24
N GLU A 17 -104.62 7.74 48.83
CA GLU A 17 -104.75 8.57 50.03
C GLU A 17 -105.44 7.89 51.27
N ASN A 18 -105.19 8.48 52.46
CA ASN A 18 -105.97 8.55 53.74
C ASN A 18 -106.13 7.38 54.77
N ARG A 19 -105.71 7.71 56.01
CA ARG A 19 -106.29 7.62 57.40
C ARG A 19 -107.04 6.36 57.89
N PRO A 20 -106.91 6.01 59.21
CA PRO A 20 -107.80 6.54 60.27
C PRO A 20 -107.21 6.74 61.70
N GLU A 21 -107.96 7.51 62.51
CA GLU A 21 -108.03 7.69 64.00
C GLU A 21 -108.35 6.37 64.77
N PRO A 22 -108.43 6.23 66.15
CA PRO A 22 -108.97 7.19 67.15
C PRO A 22 -108.56 7.14 68.68
N GLN A 23 -109.09 8.15 69.42
CA GLN A 23 -109.73 8.14 70.78
C GLN A 23 -108.98 8.13 72.15
N ALA A 24 -109.21 9.20 72.95
CA ALA A 24 -110.01 9.24 74.21
C ALA A 24 -109.41 9.97 75.46
N GLU A 25 -110.32 10.71 76.12
CA GLU A 25 -110.35 11.65 77.28
C GLU A 25 -110.03 11.06 78.69
N PRO A 26 -109.98 11.81 79.85
CA PRO A 26 -110.99 12.81 80.33
C PRO A 26 -110.51 14.04 81.19
N ALA A 27 -111.49 14.91 81.53
CA ALA A 27 -111.47 16.15 82.35
C ALA A 27 -111.57 15.91 83.90
N PRO A 28 -111.61 16.91 84.84
CA PRO A 28 -112.64 17.99 84.96
C PRO A 28 -112.29 19.37 85.65
N SER A 29 -113.11 20.41 85.35
CA SER A 29 -113.76 21.51 86.18
C SER A 29 -113.02 22.30 87.30
N ARG A 30 -113.28 23.58 87.69
CA ARG A 30 -114.44 24.51 87.55
C ARG A 30 -114.14 25.93 88.13
N ASP A 31 -114.97 26.90 87.71
CA ASP A 31 -115.60 28.03 88.45
C ASP A 31 -115.15 29.52 88.39
N ALA A 32 -116.15 30.32 87.96
CA ALA A 32 -116.69 31.59 88.51
C ALA A 32 -116.28 32.98 87.96
N ALA A 33 -117.34 33.77 87.71
CA ALA A 33 -117.42 35.10 87.09
C ALA A 33 -117.29 36.27 88.09
N HIS A 34 -117.07 37.52 87.61
CA HIS A 34 -117.82 38.73 88.02
C HIS A 34 -117.53 39.97 87.15
N LYS A 35 -118.48 40.92 87.15
CA LYS A 35 -118.68 42.12 86.32
C LYS A 35 -118.75 43.35 87.24
N VAL A 36 -118.15 44.51 86.93
CA VAL A 36 -118.61 45.86 87.39
C VAL A 36 -118.11 47.00 86.46
N GLU A 37 -119.01 47.96 86.21
CA GLU A 37 -118.87 49.22 85.46
C GLU A 37 -118.94 50.44 86.41
N ARG A 38 -118.29 51.59 86.10
CA ARG A 38 -118.80 53.00 86.22
C ARG A 38 -117.71 54.09 86.00
N ALA A 39 -118.11 55.21 85.38
CA ALA A 39 -117.39 56.49 85.17
C ALA A 39 -117.85 57.59 86.19
N PRO A 40 -117.66 58.95 86.08
CA PRO A 40 -116.96 59.82 85.08
C PRO A 40 -116.30 61.17 85.59
N ALA A 41 -115.75 61.97 84.61
CA ALA A 41 -115.78 63.45 84.40
C ALA A 41 -114.82 64.48 85.09
N LYS A 42 -114.16 65.39 84.31
CA LYS A 42 -114.58 66.79 83.94
C LYS A 42 -113.40 67.73 83.49
N LYS A 43 -113.64 68.65 82.54
CA LYS A 43 -112.72 69.65 81.92
C LYS A 43 -112.80 71.06 82.56
N ARG A 44 -111.80 71.93 82.33
CA ARG A 44 -111.95 73.41 82.35
C ARG A 44 -110.89 74.14 81.49
N ASN A 45 -111.34 75.25 80.87
CA ASN A 45 -110.60 76.18 79.99
C ASN A 45 -110.42 77.54 80.69
N LEU A 46 -109.47 78.39 80.25
CA LEU A 46 -109.68 79.80 79.79
C LEU A 46 -108.35 80.59 79.59
N LYS A 47 -108.31 81.40 78.53
CA LYS A 47 -107.31 82.41 78.04
C LYS A 47 -107.54 83.78 78.76
N PRO A 48 -106.72 84.89 78.65
CA PRO A 48 -106.22 85.52 77.40
C PRO A 48 -104.92 86.40 77.37
N ILE A 49 -104.31 86.40 76.17
CA ILE A 49 -103.62 87.42 75.31
C ILE A 49 -103.06 88.75 75.89
N LEU A 50 -101.79 89.07 75.56
CA LEU A 50 -101.31 90.41 75.11
C LEU A 50 -100.06 90.26 74.20
N ILE A 51 -100.10 90.95 73.05
CA ILE A 51 -99.29 90.73 71.84
C ILE A 51 -98.12 91.72 71.78
N GLY A 52 -96.90 91.20 71.61
CA GLY A 52 -95.67 92.00 71.43
C GLY A 52 -94.39 91.18 71.17
N ILE A 53 -94.36 89.88 71.52
CA ILE A 53 -93.17 89.00 71.41
C ILE A 53 -93.44 87.73 70.57
N GLY A 54 -94.69 87.45 70.20
CA GLY A 54 -95.10 86.16 69.62
C GLY A 54 -94.58 85.85 68.20
N VAL A 55 -94.24 86.85 67.40
CA VAL A 55 -93.83 86.66 66.00
C VAL A 55 -92.41 86.07 65.87
N PRO A 56 -91.36 86.58 66.55
CA PRO A 56 -90.02 85.99 66.44
C PRO A 56 -89.90 84.60 67.07
N LEU A 57 -90.61 84.30 68.17
CA LEU A 57 -90.54 82.98 68.81
C LEU A 57 -91.24 81.90 67.96
N ALA A 58 -92.35 82.23 67.31
CA ALA A 58 -93.01 81.33 66.37
C ALA A 58 -92.13 81.04 65.14
N LEU A 59 -91.35 82.02 64.66
CA LEU A 59 -90.39 81.84 63.57
C LEU A 59 -89.23 80.93 63.98
N ILE A 60 -88.68 81.07 65.18
CA ILE A 60 -87.61 80.18 65.66
C ILE A 60 -88.13 78.74 65.81
N VAL A 61 -89.31 78.56 66.40
CA VAL A 61 -89.94 77.24 66.52
C VAL A 61 -90.26 76.65 65.14
N ALA A 62 -90.73 77.47 64.19
CA ALA A 62 -90.96 77.02 62.82
C ALA A 62 -89.66 76.64 62.09
N VAL A 63 -88.56 77.38 62.29
CA VAL A 63 -87.25 77.03 61.72
C VAL A 63 -86.69 75.75 62.36
N VAL A 64 -86.82 75.58 63.68
CA VAL A 64 -86.39 74.35 64.36
C VAL A 64 -87.26 73.16 63.95
N LEU A 65 -88.58 73.31 63.87
CA LEU A 65 -89.50 72.29 63.36
C LEU A 65 -89.22 71.98 61.89
N TYR A 66 -89.01 73.00 61.06
CA TYR A 66 -88.65 72.81 59.64
C TYR A 66 -87.32 72.10 59.50
N ARG A 67 -86.31 72.47 60.30
CA ARG A 67 -84.98 71.84 60.28
C ARG A 67 -85.05 70.40 60.78
N HIS A 68 -85.82 70.11 61.83
CA HIS A 68 -86.00 68.76 62.33
C HIS A 68 -86.82 67.89 61.37
N MET A 69 -87.86 68.45 60.74
CA MET A 69 -88.66 67.77 59.72
C MET A 69 -87.85 67.52 58.45
N LYS A 70 -86.97 68.44 58.05
CA LYS A 70 -86.01 68.24 56.94
C LYS A 70 -84.93 67.23 57.29
N TRP A 71 -84.44 67.20 58.52
CA TRP A 71 -83.47 66.21 58.99
C TRP A 71 -84.05 64.80 58.94
N SER A 72 -85.27 64.59 59.44
CA SER A 72 -85.99 63.31 59.36
C SER A 72 -86.37 62.90 57.93
N GLN A 73 -86.41 63.82 56.95
CA GLN A 73 -86.68 63.48 55.55
C GLN A 73 -85.44 63.02 54.77
N TRP A 74 -84.23 63.28 55.26
CA TRP A 74 -82.97 63.00 54.54
C TRP A 74 -82.07 61.97 55.23
N HIS A 75 -82.48 61.48 56.40
CA HIS A 75 -81.74 60.49 57.19
C HIS A 75 -82.64 59.29 57.47
N ILE A 76 -82.15 58.11 57.11
CA ILE A 76 -82.85 56.85 57.38
C ILE A 76 -82.00 56.04 58.34
N ALA A 77 -82.45 56.00 59.60
CA ALA A 77 -81.86 55.15 60.62
C ALA A 77 -82.57 53.79 60.70
N THR A 78 -81.81 52.76 61.06
CA THR A 78 -82.34 51.48 61.53
C THR A 78 -81.59 51.06 62.79
N ASP A 79 -82.33 50.50 63.74
CA ASP A 79 -81.78 49.94 64.98
C ASP A 79 -81.54 48.41 64.85
N ASP A 80 -81.72 47.86 63.64
CA ASP A 80 -81.54 46.43 63.34
C ASP A 80 -80.37 46.27 62.38
N ALA A 81 -79.16 46.46 62.89
CA ALA A 81 -77.95 46.18 62.14
C ALA A 81 -76.89 45.54 63.03
N TYR A 82 -76.06 44.71 62.41
CA TYR A 82 -74.96 44.05 63.10
C TYR A 82 -73.76 43.86 62.17
N LEU A 83 -72.57 43.77 62.74
CA LEU A 83 -71.34 43.56 61.99
C LEU A 83 -71.20 42.07 61.59
N THR A 84 -70.75 41.82 60.37
CA THR A 84 -70.49 40.48 59.81
C THR A 84 -69.08 40.42 59.21
N SER A 85 -68.48 39.23 59.11
CA SER A 85 -67.18 38.99 58.48
C SER A 85 -67.07 37.54 57.97
N ASP A 86 -66.18 37.30 57.01
CA ASP A 86 -65.91 35.97 56.45
C ASP A 86 -65.08 35.09 57.41
N VAL A 87 -65.31 33.78 57.38
CA VAL A 87 -64.61 32.81 58.23
C VAL A 87 -63.76 31.86 57.38
N VAL A 88 -62.43 31.97 57.49
CA VAL A 88 -61.46 31.08 56.83
C VAL A 88 -61.15 29.90 57.74
N GLN A 89 -61.53 28.69 57.31
CA GLN A 89 -61.21 27.47 58.04
C GLN A 89 -59.79 26.99 57.74
N ILE A 90 -59.00 26.80 58.78
CA ILE A 90 -57.64 26.26 58.70
C ILE A 90 -57.70 24.77 58.97
N THR A 91 -57.31 23.99 57.97
CA THR A 91 -57.31 22.52 57.99
C THR A 91 -55.88 22.01 57.76
N PRO A 92 -55.50 20.86 58.35
CA PRO A 92 -54.20 20.25 58.15
C PRO A 92 -54.17 19.54 56.78
N GLN A 93 -53.04 19.63 56.09
CA GLN A 93 -52.80 18.95 54.81
C GLN A 93 -52.20 17.55 54.98
N VAL A 94 -51.70 17.23 56.18
CA VAL A 94 -51.20 15.91 56.59
C VAL A 94 -51.87 15.49 57.89
N ALA A 95 -52.12 14.20 58.06
CA ALA A 95 -52.74 13.68 59.27
C ALA A 95 -51.71 13.63 60.41
N GLY A 96 -52.11 13.99 61.63
CA GLY A 96 -51.17 13.98 62.75
C GLY A 96 -51.83 14.34 64.07
N ARG A 97 -51.06 14.19 65.15
CA ARG A 97 -51.48 14.63 66.48
C ARG A 97 -51.10 16.09 66.67
N LEU A 98 -52.02 16.93 67.13
CA LEU A 98 -51.72 18.32 67.49
C LEU A 98 -50.79 18.36 68.71
N THR A 99 -49.56 18.84 68.55
CA THR A 99 -48.58 18.98 69.66
C THR A 99 -48.73 20.30 70.38
N GLN A 100 -48.95 21.38 69.65
CA GLN A 100 -49.13 22.71 70.22
C GLN A 100 -50.14 23.49 69.40
N VAL A 101 -51.06 24.17 70.09
CA VAL A 101 -51.87 25.24 69.51
C VAL A 101 -51.36 26.54 70.11
N LEU A 102 -50.66 27.32 69.29
CA LEU A 102 -49.90 28.51 69.70
C LEU A 102 -50.77 29.77 69.76
N VAL A 103 -52.06 29.63 69.49
CA VAL A 103 -53.02 30.72 69.42
C VAL A 103 -54.22 30.46 70.32
N THR A 104 -54.75 31.53 70.87
CA THR A 104 -55.92 31.55 71.74
C THR A 104 -57.12 32.14 71.02
N ASP A 105 -58.33 31.85 71.51
CA ASP A 105 -59.55 32.44 70.96
C ASP A 105 -59.51 33.96 71.09
N ASN A 106 -59.98 34.66 70.06
CA ASN A 106 -59.97 36.12 69.89
C ASN A 106 -58.58 36.78 69.76
N GLN A 107 -57.52 36.01 69.53
CA GLN A 107 -56.16 36.53 69.32
C GLN A 107 -55.96 37.02 67.88
N LEU A 108 -55.31 38.18 67.71
CA LEU A 108 -54.86 38.68 66.40
C LEU A 108 -53.61 37.90 65.93
N VAL A 109 -53.67 37.36 64.72
CA VAL A 109 -52.57 36.65 64.07
C VAL A 109 -52.24 37.27 62.71
N LYS A 110 -50.96 37.27 62.34
CA LYS A 110 -50.47 37.79 61.05
C LYS A 110 -50.42 36.68 59.99
N ALA A 111 -50.56 37.04 58.71
CA ALA A 111 -50.32 36.11 57.60
C ALA A 111 -48.94 35.45 57.73
N GLY A 112 -48.88 34.14 57.55
CA GLY A 112 -47.67 33.31 57.72
C GLY A 112 -47.33 32.95 59.17
N GLN A 113 -48.01 33.51 60.18
CA GLN A 113 -47.80 33.16 61.58
C GLN A 113 -48.22 31.71 61.83
N THR A 114 -47.40 30.99 62.61
CA THR A 114 -47.71 29.61 63.01
C THR A 114 -48.87 29.60 63.99
N LEU A 115 -49.90 28.83 63.65
CA LEU A 115 -51.12 28.73 64.44
C LEU A 115 -51.14 27.46 65.28
N ALA A 116 -50.80 26.34 64.66
CA ALA A 116 -50.71 25.04 65.32
C ALA A 116 -49.58 24.21 64.70
N THR A 117 -49.02 23.32 65.50
CA THR A 117 -48.04 22.34 65.04
C THR A 117 -48.58 20.95 65.27
N LEU A 118 -48.35 20.08 64.28
CA LEU A 118 -48.55 18.65 64.39
C LEU A 118 -47.23 18.00 64.83
N ASP A 119 -47.34 16.82 65.46
CA ASP A 119 -46.19 15.98 65.75
C ASP A 119 -45.40 15.71 64.47
N ASN A 120 -44.14 16.14 64.47
CA ASN A 120 -43.26 16.08 63.31
C ASN A 120 -42.18 14.99 63.44
N ALA A 121 -42.10 14.26 64.56
CA ALA A 121 -41.03 13.28 64.79
C ALA A 121 -41.04 12.15 63.76
N SER A 122 -42.22 11.61 63.46
CA SER A 122 -42.40 10.57 62.43
C SER A 122 -42.05 11.07 61.02
N TYR A 123 -42.40 12.32 60.71
CA TYR A 123 -42.11 12.94 59.40
C TYR A 123 -40.63 13.32 59.25
N GLN A 124 -39.96 13.72 60.34
CA GLN A 124 -38.51 13.93 60.34
C GLN A 124 -37.77 12.61 60.10
N SER A 125 -38.20 11.54 60.77
CA SER A 125 -37.67 10.19 60.56
C SER A 125 -37.88 9.72 59.12
N GLU A 126 -39.03 10.02 58.51
CA GLU A 126 -39.30 9.73 57.09
C GLU A 126 -38.35 10.50 56.15
N VAL A 127 -38.09 11.79 56.42
CA VAL A 127 -37.13 12.60 55.65
C VAL A 127 -35.71 12.06 55.79
N GLU A 128 -35.29 11.69 57.00
CA GLU A 128 -33.97 11.11 57.24
C GLU A 128 -33.80 9.76 56.54
N ALA A 129 -34.80 8.88 56.62
CA ALA A 129 -34.82 7.60 55.89
C ALA A 129 -34.79 7.82 54.37
N ALA A 130 -35.57 8.77 53.83
CA ALA A 130 -35.56 9.10 52.41
C ALA A 130 -34.22 9.71 51.96
N ARG A 131 -33.57 10.53 52.80
CA ARG A 131 -32.24 11.09 52.55
C ARG A 131 -31.17 10.00 52.55
N ALA A 132 -31.22 9.06 53.50
CA ALA A 132 -30.33 7.91 53.53
C ALA A 132 -30.50 7.04 52.27
N ASN A 133 -31.74 6.77 51.86
CA ASN A 133 -32.05 6.04 50.63
C ASN A 133 -31.51 6.74 49.37
N LEU A 134 -31.61 8.07 49.30
CA LEU A 134 -31.01 8.86 48.22
C LEU A 134 -29.49 8.76 48.23
N ALA A 135 -28.84 8.81 49.41
CA ALA A 135 -27.39 8.68 49.52
C ALA A 135 -26.90 7.31 49.03
N VAL A 136 -27.61 6.22 49.37
CA VAL A 136 -27.33 4.87 48.85
C VAL A 136 -27.51 4.81 47.33
N ALA A 137 -28.56 5.42 46.79
CA ALA A 137 -28.79 5.47 45.35
C ALA A 137 -27.68 6.23 44.61
N ILE A 138 -27.22 7.37 45.15
CA ILE A 138 -26.11 8.16 44.58
C ILE A 138 -24.80 7.36 44.63
N ALA A 139 -24.54 6.65 45.73
CA ALA A 139 -23.36 5.78 45.83
C ALA A 139 -23.40 4.65 44.77
N ALA A 140 -24.57 4.05 44.55
CA ALA A 140 -24.77 3.04 43.50
C ALA A 140 -24.60 3.61 42.08
N GLU A 141 -25.08 4.82 41.80
CA GLU A 141 -24.86 5.52 40.51
C GLU A 141 -23.37 5.76 40.27
N ASN A 142 -22.65 6.28 41.28
CA ASN A 142 -21.21 6.53 41.18
C ASN A 142 -20.41 5.23 40.94
N ALA A 143 -20.77 4.15 41.64
CA ALA A 143 -20.16 2.83 41.42
C ALA A 143 -20.40 2.32 40.00
N ALA A 144 -21.63 2.47 39.47
CA ALA A 144 -21.95 2.10 38.10
C ALA A 144 -21.17 2.95 37.06
N LEU A 145 -21.01 4.26 37.30
CA LEU A 145 -20.23 5.14 36.42
C LEU A 145 -18.74 4.78 36.41
N GLN A 146 -18.15 4.48 37.57
CA GLN A 146 -16.77 4.00 37.66
C GLN A 146 -16.59 2.69 36.89
N ASN A 147 -17.56 1.77 36.99
CA ASN A 147 -17.54 0.52 36.22
C ASN A 147 -17.57 0.78 34.71
N VAL A 148 -18.43 1.69 34.22
CA VAL A 148 -18.45 2.09 32.79
C VAL A 148 -17.08 2.62 32.35
N LYS A 149 -16.45 3.47 33.16
CA LYS A 149 -15.11 4.04 32.87
C LYS A 149 -14.03 2.96 32.83
N LEU A 150 -14.07 2.00 33.76
CA LEU A 150 -13.12 0.90 33.81
C LEU A 150 -13.28 -0.04 32.62
N VAL A 151 -14.50 -0.46 32.32
CA VAL A 151 -14.82 -1.37 31.20
C VAL A 151 -14.46 -0.70 29.87
N SER A 152 -14.78 0.57 29.66
CA SER A 152 -14.40 1.29 28.43
C SER A 152 -12.88 1.45 28.28
N LYS A 153 -12.16 1.80 29.35
CA LYS A 153 -10.69 1.89 29.31
C LYS A 153 -10.05 0.53 29.03
N THR A 154 -10.55 -0.52 29.67
CA THR A 154 -10.05 -1.90 29.51
C THR A 154 -10.34 -2.41 28.10
N GLY A 155 -11.57 -2.22 27.61
CA GLY A 155 -11.96 -2.58 26.24
C GLY A 155 -11.14 -1.84 25.19
N ASN A 156 -10.95 -0.52 25.33
CA ASN A 156 -10.11 0.25 24.42
C ASN A 156 -8.65 -0.24 24.44
N SER A 157 -8.11 -0.59 25.61
CA SER A 157 -6.75 -1.11 25.72
C SER A 157 -6.60 -2.50 25.06
N GLN A 158 -7.60 -3.37 25.20
CA GLN A 158 -7.66 -4.67 24.53
C GLN A 158 -7.73 -4.52 23.01
N VAL A 159 -8.54 -3.58 22.50
CA VAL A 159 -8.61 -3.27 21.07
C VAL A 159 -7.27 -2.75 20.55
N GLN A 160 -6.60 -1.85 21.29
CA GLN A 160 -5.27 -1.35 20.92
C GLN A 160 -4.21 -2.46 20.90
N GLN A 161 -4.24 -3.37 21.87
CA GLN A 161 -3.35 -4.53 21.90
C GLN A 161 -3.61 -5.46 20.70
N ALA A 162 -4.87 -5.71 20.35
CA ALA A 162 -5.23 -6.53 19.20
C ALA A 162 -4.85 -5.87 17.86
N LEU A 163 -5.03 -4.54 17.73
CA LEU A 163 -4.55 -3.78 16.57
C LEU A 163 -3.04 -3.85 16.42
N GLY A 164 -2.29 -3.74 17.53
CA GLY A 164 -0.84 -3.94 17.55
C GLY A 164 -0.45 -5.35 17.10
N GLY A 165 -1.19 -6.37 17.53
CA GLY A 165 -1.01 -7.75 17.08
C GLY A 165 -1.26 -7.93 15.57
N VAL A 166 -2.30 -7.30 15.02
CA VAL A 166 -2.56 -7.29 13.56
C VAL A 166 -1.42 -6.61 12.82
N ALA A 167 -0.95 -5.45 13.28
CA ALA A 167 0.18 -4.74 12.68
C ALA A 167 1.47 -5.57 12.69
N GLN A 168 1.76 -6.25 13.81
CA GLN A 168 2.91 -7.16 13.92
C GLN A 168 2.79 -8.34 12.95
N ALA A 169 1.60 -8.96 12.84
CA ALA A 169 1.36 -10.04 11.90
C ALA A 169 1.50 -9.59 10.45
N GLN A 170 1.03 -8.39 10.10
CA GLN A 170 1.22 -7.77 8.78
C GLN A 170 2.70 -7.51 8.48
N GLY A 171 3.47 -7.01 9.46
CA GLY A 171 4.92 -6.89 9.34
C GLY A 171 5.59 -8.23 9.06
N GLY A 172 5.12 -9.31 9.69
CA GLY A 172 5.56 -10.68 9.42
C GLY A 172 5.31 -11.14 7.97
N VAL A 173 4.18 -10.74 7.36
CA VAL A 173 3.92 -10.99 5.93
C VAL A 173 4.94 -10.25 5.07
N GLY A 174 5.28 -9.00 5.42
CA GLY A 174 6.32 -8.23 4.73
C GLY A 174 7.68 -8.93 4.75
N VAL A 175 8.11 -9.41 5.91
CA VAL A 175 9.37 -10.18 6.05
C VAL A 175 9.34 -11.47 5.22
N ALA A 176 8.25 -12.22 5.28
CA ALA A 176 8.10 -13.44 4.49
C ALA A 176 8.13 -13.14 2.97
N GLN A 177 7.52 -12.04 2.54
CA GLN A 177 7.54 -11.60 1.14
C GLN A 177 8.95 -11.18 0.69
N SER A 178 9.72 -10.52 1.54
CA SER A 178 11.13 -10.22 1.27
C SER A 178 11.95 -11.51 1.10
N GLY A 179 11.71 -12.54 1.91
CA GLY A 179 12.35 -13.86 1.75
C GLY A 179 12.03 -14.54 0.41
N VAL A 180 10.80 -14.37 -0.11
CA VAL A 180 10.44 -14.82 -1.47
C VAL A 180 11.24 -14.05 -2.52
N ASN A 181 11.35 -12.73 -2.39
CA ASN A 181 12.09 -11.89 -3.34
C ASN A 181 13.59 -12.23 -3.35
N GLU A 182 14.19 -12.47 -2.19
CA GLU A 182 15.58 -12.92 -2.05
C GLU A 182 15.81 -14.29 -2.73
N SER A 183 14.91 -15.25 -2.49
CA SER A 183 14.98 -16.56 -3.14
C SER A 183 14.83 -16.45 -4.66
N LYS A 184 13.96 -15.55 -5.13
CA LYS A 184 13.77 -15.29 -6.56
C LYS A 184 15.00 -14.63 -7.20
N ALA A 185 15.66 -13.73 -6.50
CA ALA A 185 16.95 -13.18 -6.94
C ALA A 185 18.02 -14.29 -7.04
N GLY A 186 18.03 -15.23 -6.10
CA GLY A 186 18.86 -16.44 -6.17
C GLY A 186 18.58 -17.30 -7.41
N GLU A 187 17.32 -17.49 -7.79
CA GLU A 187 16.96 -18.19 -9.03
C GLU A 187 17.46 -17.46 -10.29
N LEU A 188 17.38 -16.13 -10.32
CA LEU A 188 17.86 -15.31 -11.45
C LEU A 188 19.39 -15.38 -11.57
N ASN A 189 20.11 -15.33 -10.45
CA ASN A 189 21.56 -15.48 -10.42
C ASN A 189 21.99 -16.87 -10.92
N ALA A 190 21.30 -17.93 -10.49
CA ALA A 190 21.56 -19.29 -10.97
C ALA A 190 21.27 -19.44 -12.47
N GLN A 191 20.21 -18.81 -12.97
CA GLN A 191 19.90 -18.78 -14.42
C GLN A 191 20.96 -18.04 -15.23
N ALA A 192 21.44 -16.89 -14.75
CA ALA A 192 22.53 -16.16 -15.39
C ALA A 192 23.83 -16.98 -15.44
N ALA A 193 24.14 -17.72 -14.37
CA ALA A 193 25.29 -18.64 -14.33
C ALA A 193 25.17 -19.78 -15.35
N ILE A 194 23.97 -20.35 -15.56
CA ILE A 194 23.72 -21.37 -16.59
C ILE A 194 23.98 -20.80 -17.99
N ILE A 195 23.56 -19.56 -18.26
CA ILE A 195 23.81 -18.90 -19.55
C ILE A 195 25.32 -18.75 -19.77
N GLY A 196 26.06 -18.20 -18.80
CA GLY A 196 27.51 -18.05 -18.89
C GLY A 196 28.25 -19.38 -19.07
N ALA A 197 27.83 -20.43 -18.36
CA ALA A 197 28.41 -21.76 -18.52
C ALA A 197 28.11 -22.37 -19.90
N ARG A 198 26.93 -22.11 -20.48
CA ARG A 198 26.58 -22.50 -21.86
C ARG A 198 27.43 -21.77 -22.90
N ASP A 199 27.72 -20.48 -22.68
CA ASP A 199 28.62 -19.71 -23.55
C ASP A 199 30.06 -20.21 -23.48
N ASN A 200 30.51 -20.66 -22.31
CA ASN A 200 31.81 -21.33 -22.15
C ASN A 200 31.88 -22.65 -22.93
N VAL A 201 30.81 -23.47 -22.88
CA VAL A 201 30.70 -24.67 -23.72
C VAL A 201 30.80 -24.31 -25.21
N ARG A 202 30.06 -23.29 -25.66
CA ARG A 202 30.07 -22.86 -27.06
C ARG A 202 31.45 -22.40 -27.50
N THR A 203 32.10 -21.56 -26.69
CA THR A 203 33.45 -21.03 -26.97
C THR A 203 34.49 -22.16 -27.03
N ALA A 204 34.45 -23.09 -26.07
CA ALA A 204 35.33 -24.25 -26.07
C ALA A 204 35.08 -25.16 -27.29
N GLN A 205 33.82 -25.31 -27.73
CA GLN A 205 33.49 -26.11 -28.90
C GLN A 205 34.02 -25.50 -30.20
N VAL A 206 33.91 -24.18 -30.38
CA VAL A 206 34.52 -23.47 -31.52
C VAL A 206 36.05 -23.57 -31.49
N ALA A 207 36.65 -23.55 -30.30
CA ALA A 207 38.09 -23.77 -30.12
C ALA A 207 38.53 -25.21 -30.48
N ILE A 208 37.67 -26.21 -30.24
CA ILE A 208 37.90 -27.59 -30.70
C ILE A 208 37.87 -27.65 -32.23
N GLU A 209 36.87 -27.06 -32.88
CA GLU A 209 36.75 -27.07 -34.35
C GLU A 209 37.94 -26.38 -35.03
N THR A 210 38.37 -25.24 -34.51
CA THR A 210 39.55 -24.53 -35.02
C THR A 210 40.83 -25.34 -34.83
N ALA A 211 41.03 -25.97 -33.67
CA ALA A 211 42.17 -26.86 -33.43
C ALA A 211 42.14 -28.11 -34.34
N GLN A 212 40.95 -28.67 -34.61
CA GLN A 212 40.78 -29.77 -35.58
C GLN A 212 41.14 -29.33 -37.00
N ALA A 213 40.71 -28.14 -37.43
CA ALA A 213 41.09 -27.60 -38.73
C ALA A 213 42.61 -27.38 -38.85
N THR A 214 43.27 -26.92 -37.78
CA THR A 214 44.74 -26.79 -37.73
C THR A 214 45.43 -28.15 -37.81
N ARG A 215 44.98 -29.14 -37.04
CA ARG A 215 45.48 -30.52 -37.12
C ARG A 215 45.35 -31.08 -38.55
N ASP A 216 44.21 -30.88 -39.19
CA ASP A 216 43.95 -31.41 -40.53
C ASP A 216 44.82 -30.71 -41.60
N ARG A 217 45.06 -29.39 -41.47
CA ARG A 217 46.04 -28.68 -42.31
C ARG A 217 47.46 -29.19 -42.08
N ALA A 218 47.84 -29.41 -40.82
CA ALA A 218 49.15 -29.94 -40.46
C ALA A 218 49.35 -31.36 -41.01
N LEU A 219 48.35 -32.24 -40.93
CA LEU A 219 48.37 -33.57 -41.54
C LEU A 219 48.54 -33.50 -43.07
N LYS A 220 47.81 -32.61 -43.75
CA LYS A 220 47.98 -32.38 -45.19
C LYS A 220 49.38 -31.88 -45.52
N SER A 221 49.94 -30.97 -44.71
CA SER A 221 51.31 -30.47 -44.87
C SER A 221 52.36 -31.57 -44.65
N ALA A 222 52.15 -32.45 -43.66
CA ALA A 222 53.01 -33.61 -43.41
C ALA A 222 52.97 -34.57 -44.59
N GLN A 223 51.79 -34.81 -45.16
CA GLN A 223 51.66 -35.69 -46.33
C GLN A 223 52.34 -35.09 -47.58
N ALA A 224 52.25 -33.77 -47.78
CA ALA A 224 52.97 -33.07 -48.84
C ALA A 224 54.49 -33.11 -48.63
N ALA A 225 54.98 -32.91 -47.39
CA ALA A 225 56.41 -33.03 -47.09
C ALA A 225 56.89 -34.48 -47.32
N LYS A 226 56.07 -35.48 -46.99
CA LYS A 226 56.37 -36.90 -47.27
C LYS A 226 56.50 -37.21 -48.76
N THR A 227 55.63 -36.66 -49.61
CA THR A 227 55.76 -36.82 -51.07
C THR A 227 56.97 -36.07 -51.61
N GLN A 228 57.32 -34.91 -51.04
CA GLN A 228 58.56 -34.19 -51.39
C GLN A 228 59.83 -34.96 -51.00
N ILE A 229 59.85 -35.64 -49.85
CA ILE A 229 60.95 -36.53 -49.46
C ILE A 229 61.13 -37.61 -50.53
N ALA A 230 60.05 -38.29 -50.93
CA ALA A 230 60.10 -39.33 -51.95
C ALA A 230 60.60 -38.78 -53.30
N ALA A 231 60.12 -37.60 -53.71
CA ALA A 231 60.58 -36.95 -54.94
C ALA A 231 62.07 -36.55 -54.88
N ALA A 232 62.53 -36.01 -53.75
CA ALA A 232 63.93 -35.65 -53.54
C ALA A 232 64.85 -36.89 -53.52
N GLN A 233 64.39 -37.99 -52.91
CA GLN A 233 65.10 -39.28 -52.95
C GLN A 233 65.22 -39.83 -54.37
N SER A 234 64.14 -39.76 -55.17
CA SER A 234 64.19 -40.16 -56.58
C SER A 234 65.16 -39.30 -57.39
N ARG A 235 65.19 -37.98 -57.18
CA ARG A 235 66.18 -37.08 -57.81
C ARG A 235 67.61 -37.41 -57.41
N ALA A 236 67.85 -37.70 -56.12
CA ALA A 236 69.15 -38.14 -55.63
C ALA A 236 69.59 -39.46 -56.28
N GLY A 237 68.66 -40.41 -56.46
CA GLY A 237 68.90 -41.66 -57.19
C GLY A 237 69.29 -41.42 -58.65
N SER A 238 68.55 -40.55 -59.36
CA SER A 238 68.87 -40.15 -60.74
C SER A 238 70.22 -39.44 -60.84
N ALA A 239 70.57 -38.58 -59.87
CA ALA A 239 71.87 -37.93 -59.80
C ALA A 239 73.01 -38.94 -59.58
N GLY A 240 72.79 -39.96 -58.75
CA GLY A 240 73.70 -41.10 -58.62
C GLY A 240 73.92 -41.84 -59.94
N GLY A 241 72.85 -42.06 -60.71
CA GLY A 241 72.91 -42.60 -62.07
C GLY A 241 73.70 -41.71 -63.04
N ALA A 242 73.52 -40.38 -62.97
CA ALA A 242 74.26 -39.42 -63.78
C ALA A 242 75.77 -39.41 -63.46
N VAL A 243 76.15 -39.55 -62.19
CA VAL A 243 77.57 -39.70 -61.80
C VAL A 243 78.15 -40.99 -62.37
N ALA A 244 77.42 -42.11 -62.31
CA ALA A 244 77.87 -43.37 -62.89
C ALA A 244 78.07 -43.25 -64.42
N ALA A 245 77.14 -42.61 -65.11
CA ALA A 245 77.23 -42.35 -66.55
C ALA A 245 78.40 -41.40 -66.91
N ALA A 246 78.58 -40.30 -66.17
CA ALA A 246 79.69 -39.37 -66.37
C ALA A 246 81.05 -40.06 -66.13
N LEU A 247 81.13 -40.94 -65.13
CA LEU A 247 82.33 -41.72 -64.84
C LEU A 247 82.62 -42.75 -65.95
N ALA A 248 81.58 -43.36 -66.53
CA ALA A 248 81.73 -44.21 -67.72
C ALA A 248 82.23 -43.41 -68.93
N ASN A 249 81.72 -42.20 -69.17
CA ASN A 249 82.18 -41.31 -70.24
C ASN A 249 83.66 -40.91 -70.08
N VAL A 250 84.10 -40.65 -68.84
CA VAL A 250 85.54 -40.42 -68.56
C VAL A 250 86.37 -41.65 -68.96
N ARG A 251 85.93 -42.86 -68.63
CA ARG A 251 86.64 -44.10 -69.02
C ARG A 251 86.70 -44.27 -70.53
N VAL A 252 85.59 -44.04 -71.24
CA VAL A 252 85.55 -44.12 -72.71
C VAL A 252 86.48 -43.09 -73.34
N ALA A 253 86.47 -41.85 -72.86
CA ALA A 253 87.37 -40.80 -73.34
C ALA A 253 88.85 -41.12 -73.07
N GLN A 254 89.17 -41.72 -71.91
CA GLN A 254 90.51 -42.20 -71.59
C GLN A 254 90.97 -43.32 -72.51
N ALA A 255 90.09 -44.29 -72.80
CA ALA A 255 90.36 -45.36 -73.75
C ALA A 255 90.58 -44.80 -75.17
N GLY A 256 89.75 -43.84 -75.60
CA GLY A 256 89.90 -43.14 -76.88
C GLY A 256 91.24 -42.40 -76.99
N SER A 257 91.70 -41.75 -75.91
CA SER A 257 93.03 -41.12 -75.85
C SER A 257 94.16 -42.14 -75.94
N GLY A 258 94.04 -43.31 -75.28
CA GLY A 258 94.98 -44.42 -75.42
C GLY A 258 95.06 -44.95 -76.86
N GLY A 259 93.91 -45.08 -77.53
CA GLY A 259 93.83 -45.42 -78.95
C GLY A 259 94.50 -44.37 -79.86
N ALA A 260 94.24 -43.08 -79.62
CA ALA A 260 94.84 -41.98 -80.38
C ALA A 260 96.37 -41.92 -80.20
N LEU A 261 96.88 -42.13 -78.98
CA LEU A 261 98.32 -42.23 -78.70
C LEU A 261 98.97 -43.42 -79.43
N SER A 262 98.27 -44.56 -79.45
CA SER A 262 98.71 -45.74 -80.19
C SER A 262 98.76 -45.49 -81.69
N ALA A 263 97.78 -44.76 -82.25
CA ALA A 263 97.78 -44.34 -83.65
C ALA A 263 98.95 -43.40 -84.00
N VAL A 264 99.32 -42.48 -83.10
CA VAL A 264 100.53 -41.63 -83.28
C VAL A 264 101.80 -42.49 -83.30
N SER A 265 101.91 -43.47 -82.41
CA SER A 265 103.04 -44.41 -82.40
C SER A 265 103.12 -45.20 -83.72
N ALA A 266 102.00 -45.75 -84.19
CA ALA A 266 101.91 -46.46 -85.46
C ALA A 266 102.28 -45.58 -86.67
N ALA A 267 101.75 -44.35 -86.72
CA ALA A 267 102.07 -43.39 -87.78
C ALA A 267 103.57 -43.00 -87.77
N ASN A 268 104.18 -42.84 -86.58
CA ASN A 268 105.63 -42.60 -86.46
C ASN A 268 106.46 -43.79 -86.94
N ALA A 269 106.02 -45.03 -86.66
CA ALA A 269 106.68 -46.23 -87.15
C ALA A 269 106.61 -46.30 -88.69
N GLN A 270 105.45 -46.03 -89.28
CA GLN A 270 105.28 -45.97 -90.74
C GLN A 270 106.11 -44.85 -91.39
N LEU A 271 106.21 -43.68 -90.75
CA LEU A 271 107.09 -42.59 -91.20
C LEU A 271 108.57 -43.00 -91.17
N THR A 272 108.97 -43.76 -90.14
CA THR A 272 110.34 -44.30 -90.04
C THR A 272 110.62 -45.28 -91.18
N SER A 273 109.70 -46.21 -91.45
CA SER A 273 109.80 -47.12 -92.60
C SER A 273 109.82 -46.39 -93.95
N ALA A 274 109.02 -45.34 -94.12
CA ALA A 274 109.01 -44.53 -95.34
C ALA A 274 110.35 -43.79 -95.55
N ARG A 275 110.96 -43.26 -94.48
CA ARG A 275 112.30 -42.65 -94.53
C ARG A 275 113.39 -43.68 -94.88
N ALA A 276 113.30 -44.89 -94.32
CA ALA A 276 114.18 -45.98 -94.69
C ALA A 276 114.03 -46.35 -96.18
N GLY A 277 112.81 -46.30 -96.73
CA GLY A 277 112.56 -46.45 -98.16
C GLY A 277 113.23 -45.37 -99.03
N VAL A 278 113.25 -44.11 -98.59
CA VAL A 278 114.01 -43.04 -99.26
C VAL A 278 115.52 -43.32 -99.21
N ALA A 279 116.03 -43.77 -98.06
CA ALA A 279 117.45 -44.14 -97.93
C ALA A 279 117.81 -45.31 -98.86
N ALA A 280 116.95 -46.33 -98.95
CA ALA A 280 117.12 -47.47 -99.86
C ALA A 280 117.06 -47.05 -101.34
N ALA A 281 116.10 -46.20 -101.72
CA ALA A 281 116.01 -45.66 -103.08
C ALA A 281 117.23 -44.78 -103.44
N THR A 282 117.75 -44.02 -102.48
CA THR A 282 118.98 -43.22 -102.65
C THR A 282 120.20 -44.13 -102.83
N ALA A 283 120.32 -45.20 -102.04
CA ALA A 283 121.36 -46.21 -102.19
C ALA A 283 121.26 -46.91 -103.56
N GLN A 284 120.05 -47.23 -104.04
CA GLN A 284 119.82 -47.80 -105.37
C GLN A 284 120.20 -46.85 -106.52
N ILE A 285 119.99 -45.54 -106.35
CA ILE A 285 120.51 -44.54 -107.29
C ILE A 285 122.05 -44.56 -107.29
N ALA A 286 122.70 -44.70 -106.13
CA ALA A 286 124.15 -44.76 -106.05
C ALA A 286 124.71 -46.02 -106.74
N THR A 287 124.10 -47.19 -106.54
CA THR A 287 124.50 -48.44 -107.20
C THR A 287 124.26 -48.39 -108.71
N THR A 288 123.10 -47.89 -109.16
CA THR A 288 122.80 -47.73 -110.60
C THR A 288 123.70 -46.68 -111.27
N ARG A 289 124.08 -45.61 -110.57
CA ARG A 289 125.12 -44.67 -111.05
C ARG A 289 126.48 -45.33 -111.20
N ALA A 290 126.89 -46.17 -110.25
CA ALA A 290 128.12 -46.93 -110.37
C ALA A 290 128.07 -47.91 -111.56
N ALA A 291 126.93 -48.60 -111.75
CA ALA A 291 126.70 -49.47 -112.91
C ALA A 291 126.77 -48.69 -114.23
N LEU A 292 126.11 -47.53 -114.34
CA LEU A 292 126.21 -46.65 -115.51
C LEU A 292 127.66 -46.21 -115.77
N THR A 293 128.39 -45.86 -114.72
CA THR A 293 129.80 -45.45 -114.84
C THR A 293 130.65 -46.60 -115.37
N SER A 294 130.43 -47.83 -114.88
CA SER A 294 131.11 -49.03 -115.38
C SER A 294 130.72 -49.38 -116.81
N ALA A 295 129.45 -49.25 -117.17
CA ALA A 295 128.95 -49.47 -118.54
C ALA A 295 129.55 -48.43 -119.50
N ARG A 296 129.65 -47.16 -119.09
CA ARG A 296 130.31 -46.11 -119.88
C ARG A 296 131.81 -46.35 -120.04
N ALA A 297 132.48 -46.85 -119.00
CA ALA A 297 133.89 -47.21 -119.09
C ALA A 297 134.11 -48.39 -120.05
N GLN A 298 133.21 -49.38 -120.07
CA GLN A 298 133.22 -50.48 -121.03
C GLN A 298 132.92 -50.00 -122.46
N GLU A 299 131.95 -49.10 -122.65
CA GLU A 299 131.68 -48.47 -123.94
C GLU A 299 132.90 -47.68 -124.44
N THR A 300 133.56 -46.93 -123.55
CA THR A 300 134.79 -46.18 -123.88
C THR A 300 135.90 -47.13 -124.30
N ARG A 301 136.16 -48.21 -123.54
CA ARG A 301 137.13 -49.24 -123.93
C ARG A 301 136.76 -49.89 -125.26
N ALA A 302 135.49 -50.26 -125.46
CA ALA A 302 135.03 -50.87 -126.69
C ALA A 302 135.16 -49.90 -127.90
N ASN A 303 135.00 -48.59 -127.68
CA ASN A 303 135.26 -47.56 -128.69
C ASN A 303 136.75 -47.42 -129.03
N GLU A 304 137.62 -47.45 -128.01
CA GLU A 304 139.07 -47.43 -128.20
C GLU A 304 139.55 -48.69 -128.92
N ASP A 305 139.07 -49.86 -128.51
CA ASP A 305 139.39 -51.13 -129.13
C ASP A 305 138.86 -51.22 -130.56
N LEU A 306 137.66 -50.69 -130.83
CA LEU A 306 137.14 -50.52 -132.18
C LEU A 306 138.04 -49.61 -133.03
N SER A 307 138.46 -48.46 -132.48
CA SER A 307 139.35 -47.52 -133.18
C SER A 307 140.71 -48.16 -133.47
N ARG A 308 141.25 -48.92 -132.52
CA ARG A 308 142.52 -49.66 -132.65
C ARG A 308 142.41 -50.78 -133.68
N ALA A 309 141.31 -51.55 -133.66
CA ALA A 309 141.04 -52.60 -134.64
C ALA A 309 140.87 -52.02 -136.05
N GLN A 310 140.22 -50.87 -136.20
CA GLN A 310 140.10 -50.15 -137.47
C GLN A 310 141.46 -49.67 -138.00
N GLN A 311 142.31 -49.13 -137.13
CA GLN A 311 143.68 -48.71 -137.49
C GLN A 311 144.56 -49.89 -137.92
N LEU A 312 144.52 -50.99 -137.17
CA LEU A 312 145.29 -52.21 -137.49
C LEU A 312 144.82 -52.86 -138.80
N PHE A 313 143.52 -52.83 -139.09
CA PHE A 313 142.96 -53.26 -140.37
C PHE A 313 143.45 -52.37 -141.52
N ALA A 314 143.45 -51.04 -141.35
CA ALA A 314 143.94 -50.10 -142.35
C ALA A 314 145.45 -50.24 -142.64
N GLY A 315 146.25 -50.61 -141.62
CA GLY A 315 147.68 -50.89 -141.75
C GLY A 315 148.04 -52.28 -142.30
N GLY A 316 147.04 -53.10 -142.67
CA GLY A 316 147.23 -54.45 -143.22
C GLY A 316 147.63 -55.53 -142.20
N ALA A 317 147.72 -55.18 -140.91
CA ALA A 317 148.20 -56.05 -139.84
C ALA A 317 147.11 -56.91 -139.17
N ALA A 318 145.82 -56.68 -139.47
CA ALA A 318 144.71 -57.43 -138.89
C ALA A 318 143.57 -57.73 -139.90
N PRO A 319 142.89 -58.90 -139.82
CA PRO A 319 141.80 -59.30 -140.72
C PRO A 319 140.43 -58.65 -140.39
N ARG A 320 139.56 -58.51 -141.40
CA ARG A 320 138.25 -57.81 -141.32
C ARG A 320 137.30 -58.31 -140.23
N SER A 321 137.33 -59.60 -139.91
CA SER A 321 136.52 -60.21 -138.84
C SER A 321 136.79 -59.61 -137.46
N SER A 322 138.00 -59.11 -137.21
CA SER A 322 138.35 -58.46 -135.94
C SER A 322 137.64 -57.12 -135.72
N VAL A 323 137.40 -56.36 -136.80
CA VAL A 323 136.65 -55.09 -136.76
C VAL A 323 135.16 -55.36 -136.53
N GLU A 324 134.60 -56.39 -137.15
CA GLU A 324 133.18 -56.77 -136.96
C GLU A 324 132.89 -57.22 -135.53
N VAL A 325 133.80 -57.99 -134.91
CA VAL A 325 133.71 -58.37 -133.48
C VAL A 325 133.78 -57.13 -132.59
N ALA A 326 134.67 -56.16 -132.89
CA ALA A 326 134.76 -54.92 -132.14
C ALA A 326 133.52 -54.02 -132.29
N VAL A 327 132.91 -53.96 -133.48
CA VAL A 327 131.63 -53.24 -133.71
C VAL A 327 130.49 -53.88 -132.92
N ALA A 328 130.40 -55.21 -132.91
CA ALA A 328 129.40 -55.93 -132.13
C ALA A 328 129.59 -55.72 -130.62
N ALA A 329 130.83 -55.71 -130.13
CA ALA A 329 131.17 -55.42 -128.75
C ALA A 329 130.80 -53.97 -128.35
N GLN A 330 131.09 -53.00 -129.23
CA GLN A 330 130.75 -51.59 -129.02
C GLN A 330 129.24 -51.34 -128.99
N LYS A 331 128.47 -51.96 -129.90
CA LYS A 331 127.00 -51.89 -129.91
C LYS A 331 126.40 -52.51 -128.64
N THR A 332 126.96 -53.62 -128.17
CA THR A 332 126.56 -54.26 -126.90
C THR A 332 126.86 -53.36 -125.71
N ALA A 333 128.05 -52.76 -125.66
CA ALA A 333 128.44 -51.83 -124.60
C ALA A 333 127.56 -50.56 -124.58
N ARG A 334 127.22 -50.01 -125.76
CA ARG A 334 126.28 -48.88 -125.89
C ARG A 334 124.86 -49.23 -125.42
N ALA A 335 124.35 -50.41 -125.80
CA ALA A 335 123.05 -50.89 -125.31
C ALA A 335 123.06 -51.09 -123.77
N ASN A 336 124.19 -51.51 -123.20
CA ASN A 336 124.36 -51.61 -121.75
C ASN A 336 124.36 -50.23 -121.06
N VAL A 337 124.93 -49.19 -121.69
CA VAL A 337 124.87 -47.81 -121.20
C VAL A 337 123.44 -47.26 -121.24
N GLU A 338 122.71 -47.51 -122.32
CA GLU A 338 121.30 -47.11 -122.45
C GLU A 338 120.41 -47.83 -121.44
N SER A 339 120.60 -49.15 -121.25
CA SER A 339 119.93 -49.94 -120.22
C SER A 339 120.24 -49.42 -118.80
N ALA A 340 121.50 -49.12 -118.50
CA ALA A 340 121.89 -48.52 -117.23
C ALA A 340 121.33 -47.09 -117.04
N GLY A 341 121.16 -46.33 -118.12
CA GLY A 341 120.49 -45.03 -118.13
C GLY A 341 119.01 -45.13 -117.77
N ALA A 342 118.28 -46.05 -118.41
CA ALA A 342 116.89 -46.35 -118.08
C ALA A 342 116.73 -46.86 -116.62
N GLN A 343 117.69 -47.63 -116.12
CA GLN A 343 117.71 -48.08 -114.72
C GLN A 343 117.88 -46.93 -113.72
N ILE A 344 118.66 -45.88 -114.05
CA ILE A 344 118.77 -44.67 -113.22
C ILE A 344 117.47 -43.86 -113.24
N GLU A 345 116.82 -43.72 -114.39
CA GLU A 345 115.53 -43.01 -114.47
C GLU A 345 114.45 -43.72 -113.65
N ALA A 346 114.39 -45.06 -113.73
CA ALA A 346 113.52 -45.88 -112.88
C ALA A 346 113.86 -45.70 -111.38
N ALA A 347 115.14 -45.68 -111.01
CA ALA A 347 115.57 -45.44 -109.63
C ALA A 347 115.25 -44.01 -109.14
N GLN A 348 115.31 -43.00 -110.02
CA GLN A 348 114.89 -41.63 -109.72
C GLN A 348 113.37 -41.52 -109.54
N GLN A 349 112.57 -42.22 -110.34
CA GLN A 349 111.12 -42.31 -110.13
C GLN A 349 110.77 -42.98 -108.80
N ALA A 350 111.48 -44.07 -108.44
CA ALA A 350 111.33 -44.72 -107.15
C ALA A 350 111.67 -43.78 -105.97
N LEU A 351 112.69 -42.93 -106.10
CA LEU A 351 113.00 -41.91 -105.08
C LEU A 351 111.90 -40.85 -104.96
N ARG A 352 111.33 -40.38 -106.08
CA ARG A 352 110.20 -39.42 -106.05
C ARG A 352 108.96 -40.03 -105.38
N GLN A 353 108.64 -41.29 -105.67
CA GLN A 353 107.57 -42.02 -105.01
C GLN A 353 107.85 -42.27 -103.52
N ALA A 354 109.10 -42.57 -103.15
CA ALA A 354 109.49 -42.68 -101.75
C ALA A 354 109.38 -41.33 -101.01
N GLY A 355 109.75 -40.22 -101.66
CA GLY A 355 109.61 -38.86 -101.14
C GLY A 355 108.16 -38.42 -100.93
N SER A 356 107.28 -38.69 -101.89
CA SER A 356 105.84 -38.44 -101.74
C SER A 356 105.21 -39.31 -100.65
N ASN A 357 105.66 -40.56 -100.50
CA ASN A 357 105.25 -41.44 -99.39
C ASN A 357 105.67 -40.87 -98.02
N VAL A 358 106.89 -40.32 -97.88
CA VAL A 358 107.30 -39.62 -96.64
C VAL A 358 106.42 -38.40 -96.35
N ALA A 359 106.06 -37.62 -97.35
CA ALA A 359 105.16 -36.47 -97.17
C ALA A 359 103.75 -36.92 -96.70
N ALA A 360 103.21 -37.99 -97.30
CA ALA A 360 101.94 -38.59 -96.89
C ALA A 360 101.99 -39.11 -95.44
N ARG A 361 103.04 -39.86 -95.06
CA ARG A 361 103.20 -40.34 -93.68
C ARG A 361 103.41 -39.22 -92.66
N ARG A 362 104.04 -38.11 -93.04
CA ARG A 362 104.13 -36.91 -92.17
C ARG A 362 102.77 -36.29 -91.92
N ALA A 363 101.93 -36.17 -92.95
CA ALA A 363 100.56 -35.67 -92.81
C ALA A 363 99.71 -36.59 -91.93
N GLU A 364 99.87 -37.92 -92.04
CA GLU A 364 99.22 -38.90 -91.16
C GLU A 364 99.63 -38.73 -89.68
N VAL A 365 100.93 -38.53 -89.38
CA VAL A 365 101.38 -38.24 -88.01
C VAL A 365 100.77 -36.95 -87.48
N GLN A 366 100.66 -35.91 -88.30
CA GLN A 366 100.04 -34.64 -87.90
C GLN A 366 98.55 -34.81 -87.58
N SER A 367 97.80 -35.52 -88.43
CA SER A 367 96.40 -35.87 -88.19
C SER A 367 96.23 -36.70 -86.91
N ALA A 368 97.10 -37.70 -86.69
CA ALA A 368 97.09 -38.50 -85.48
C ALA A 368 97.35 -37.66 -84.21
N ARG A 369 98.25 -36.67 -84.28
CA ARG A 369 98.49 -35.72 -83.16
C ARG A 369 97.29 -34.82 -82.89
N GLN A 370 96.61 -34.34 -83.92
CA GLN A 370 95.36 -33.58 -83.77
C GLN A 370 94.28 -34.44 -83.10
N ASN A 371 94.19 -35.73 -83.45
CA ASN A 371 93.27 -36.67 -82.80
C ASN A 371 93.58 -36.85 -81.31
N VAL A 372 94.86 -36.87 -80.91
CA VAL A 372 95.24 -36.90 -79.48
C VAL A 372 94.77 -35.63 -78.76
N GLN A 373 94.94 -34.46 -79.37
CA GLN A 373 94.49 -33.19 -78.78
C GLN A 373 92.96 -33.16 -78.60
N SER A 374 92.20 -33.60 -79.61
CA SER A 374 90.75 -33.75 -79.53
C SER A 374 90.33 -34.74 -78.45
N ALA A 375 91.02 -35.87 -78.32
CA ALA A 375 90.76 -36.86 -77.26
C ALA A 375 91.08 -36.30 -75.85
N GLN A 376 92.14 -35.50 -75.70
CA GLN A 376 92.46 -34.82 -74.43
C GLN A 376 91.38 -33.79 -74.05
N ALA A 377 90.86 -33.03 -75.02
CA ALA A 377 89.74 -32.12 -74.79
C ALA A 377 88.47 -32.87 -74.36
N GLN A 378 88.19 -34.03 -74.96
CA GLN A 378 87.07 -34.90 -74.57
C GLN A 378 87.21 -35.42 -73.12
N ILE A 379 88.41 -35.77 -72.66
CA ILE A 379 88.65 -36.12 -71.25
C ILE A 379 88.37 -34.94 -70.33
N GLY A 380 88.82 -33.73 -70.70
CA GLY A 380 88.56 -32.51 -69.93
C GLY A 380 87.06 -32.24 -69.76
N ALA A 381 86.30 -32.32 -70.87
CA ALA A 381 84.85 -32.17 -70.87
C ALA A 381 84.15 -33.25 -70.02
N ALA A 382 84.58 -34.51 -70.14
CA ALA A 382 84.02 -35.62 -69.34
C ALA A 382 84.29 -35.46 -67.83
N ARG A 383 85.47 -34.96 -67.44
CA ARG A 383 85.79 -34.66 -66.04
C ARG A 383 84.97 -33.50 -65.48
N ALA A 384 84.77 -32.44 -66.26
CA ALA A 384 83.91 -31.32 -65.87
C ALA A 384 82.46 -31.79 -65.65
N ALA A 385 81.91 -32.60 -66.57
CA ALA A 385 80.59 -33.20 -66.44
C ALA A 385 80.46 -34.09 -65.18
N LEU A 386 81.51 -34.85 -64.83
CA LEU A 386 81.54 -35.63 -63.60
C LEU A 386 81.53 -34.75 -62.34
N SER A 387 82.23 -33.62 -62.33
CA SER A 387 82.22 -32.67 -61.21
C SER A 387 80.81 -32.10 -61.01
N GLN A 388 80.19 -31.62 -62.09
CA GLN A 388 78.83 -31.08 -62.06
C GLN A 388 77.81 -32.14 -61.59
N ALA A 389 77.95 -33.39 -62.02
CA ALA A 389 77.09 -34.47 -61.56
C ALA A 389 77.26 -34.77 -60.06
N ARG A 390 78.48 -34.66 -59.51
CA ARG A 390 78.74 -34.83 -58.07
C ARG A 390 78.15 -33.71 -57.23
N GLU A 391 78.25 -32.47 -57.69
CA GLU A 391 77.61 -31.31 -57.04
C GLU A 391 76.09 -31.49 -56.97
N GLY A 392 75.48 -31.99 -58.05
CA GLY A 392 74.06 -32.34 -58.09
C GLY A 392 73.63 -33.38 -57.04
N ILE A 393 74.51 -34.30 -56.60
CA ILE A 393 74.20 -35.20 -55.48
C ILE A 393 74.10 -34.41 -54.17
N GLY A 394 75.02 -33.46 -53.93
CA GLY A 394 75.03 -32.62 -52.74
C GLY A 394 73.75 -31.78 -52.60
N GLU A 395 73.33 -31.12 -53.69
CA GLU A 395 72.09 -30.35 -53.73
C GLU A 395 70.86 -31.22 -53.46
N ASN A 396 70.78 -32.40 -54.09
CA ASN A 396 69.65 -33.30 -53.87
C ASN A 396 69.64 -33.89 -52.45
N ALA A 397 70.80 -34.18 -51.86
CA ALA A 397 70.92 -34.62 -50.47
C ALA A 397 70.44 -33.53 -49.48
N ALA A 398 70.84 -32.27 -49.71
CA ALA A 398 70.34 -31.13 -48.94
C ALA A 398 68.82 -30.97 -49.12
N GLY A 399 68.29 -31.20 -50.33
CA GLY A 399 66.85 -31.23 -50.60
C GLY A 399 66.10 -32.30 -49.80
N VAL A 400 66.65 -33.52 -49.67
CA VAL A 400 66.07 -34.59 -48.83
C VAL A 400 66.06 -34.18 -47.36
N GLN A 401 67.13 -33.58 -46.85
CA GLN A 401 67.19 -33.10 -45.47
C GLN A 401 66.18 -31.99 -45.20
N GLY A 402 66.06 -31.01 -46.11
CA GLY A 402 65.07 -29.93 -46.00
C GLY A 402 63.62 -30.47 -45.98
N ALA A 403 63.30 -31.42 -46.85
CA ALA A 403 61.98 -32.05 -46.88
C ALA A 403 61.68 -32.89 -45.62
N ARG A 404 62.71 -33.55 -45.03
CA ARG A 404 62.58 -34.24 -43.74
C ARG A 404 62.32 -33.28 -42.59
N ALA A 405 63.06 -32.17 -42.51
CA ALA A 405 62.84 -31.15 -41.49
C ALA A 405 61.43 -30.56 -41.58
N GLN A 406 60.92 -30.31 -42.79
CA GLN A 406 59.52 -29.89 -42.99
C GLN A 406 58.51 -30.95 -42.52
N TYR A 407 58.77 -32.24 -42.78
CA TYR A 407 57.90 -33.32 -42.32
C TYR A 407 57.83 -33.40 -40.79
N GLU A 408 58.98 -33.30 -40.12
CA GLU A 408 59.06 -33.31 -38.65
C GLU A 408 58.37 -32.09 -38.04
N ALA A 409 58.56 -30.90 -38.63
CA ALA A 409 57.85 -29.69 -38.20
C ALA A 409 56.32 -29.82 -38.35
N SER A 410 55.84 -30.42 -39.46
CA SER A 410 54.42 -30.70 -39.65
C SER A 410 53.88 -31.70 -38.62
N LEU A 411 54.65 -32.73 -38.24
CA LEU A 411 54.24 -33.67 -37.20
C LEU A 411 54.16 -33.02 -35.81
N ALA A 412 55.12 -32.15 -35.47
CA ALA A 412 55.07 -31.37 -34.24
C ALA A 412 53.81 -30.47 -34.18
N ALA A 413 53.46 -29.84 -35.30
CA ALA A 413 52.23 -29.03 -35.40
C ALA A 413 50.94 -29.86 -35.26
N VAL A 414 50.92 -31.11 -35.74
CA VAL A 414 49.81 -32.06 -35.50
C VAL A 414 49.69 -32.34 -34.00
N GLN A 415 50.79 -32.66 -33.34
CA GLN A 415 50.81 -32.96 -31.90
C GLN A 415 50.34 -31.78 -31.06
N GLU A 416 50.80 -30.56 -31.37
CA GLU A 416 50.35 -29.34 -30.70
C GLU A 416 48.83 -29.16 -30.86
N ALA A 417 48.31 -29.31 -32.08
CA ALA A 417 46.88 -29.21 -32.33
C ALA A 417 46.07 -30.29 -31.56
N GLU A 418 46.57 -31.52 -31.45
CA GLU A 418 45.95 -32.58 -30.65
C GLU A 418 45.93 -32.27 -29.16
N THR A 419 47.03 -31.72 -28.61
CA THR A 419 47.05 -31.25 -27.21
C THR A 419 46.04 -30.13 -26.98
N GLY A 420 45.91 -29.19 -27.93
CA GLY A 420 44.90 -28.14 -27.90
C GLY A 420 43.47 -28.68 -27.93
N ILE A 421 43.18 -29.69 -28.75
CA ILE A 421 41.88 -30.38 -28.77
C ILE A 421 41.57 -31.02 -27.41
N SER A 422 42.54 -31.74 -26.82
CA SER A 422 42.37 -32.38 -25.52
C SER A 422 42.06 -31.36 -24.41
N GLN A 423 42.82 -30.27 -24.36
CA GLN A 423 42.59 -29.18 -23.40
C GLN A 423 41.22 -28.53 -23.58
N ASN A 424 40.80 -28.26 -24.82
CA ASN A 424 39.48 -27.65 -25.06
C ASN A 424 38.33 -28.63 -24.77
N ARG A 425 38.52 -29.95 -24.98
CA ARG A 425 37.56 -30.97 -24.52
C ARG A 425 37.44 -31.00 -22.99
N ALA A 426 38.54 -30.88 -22.26
CA ALA A 426 38.52 -30.78 -20.81
C ALA A 426 37.77 -29.52 -20.34
N LYS A 427 37.97 -28.36 -21.01
CA LYS A 427 37.19 -27.13 -20.75
C LYS A 427 35.69 -27.33 -21.01
N THR A 428 35.32 -28.03 -22.08
CA THR A 428 33.91 -28.37 -22.36
C THR A 428 33.31 -29.27 -21.28
N ALA A 429 34.05 -30.28 -20.81
CA ALA A 429 33.60 -31.14 -19.72
C ALA A 429 33.39 -30.34 -18.43
N ALA A 430 34.38 -29.54 -18.02
CA ALA A 430 34.27 -28.68 -16.84
C ALA A 430 33.10 -27.69 -16.93
N ALA A 431 32.86 -27.10 -18.11
CA ALA A 431 31.72 -26.21 -18.32
C ALA A 431 30.37 -26.94 -18.26
N ARG A 432 30.29 -28.21 -18.71
CA ARG A 432 29.09 -29.04 -18.56
C ARG A 432 28.83 -29.43 -17.11
N ASP A 433 29.87 -29.77 -16.37
CA ASP A 433 29.77 -30.05 -14.93
C ASP A 433 29.29 -28.80 -14.17
N ALA A 434 29.80 -27.62 -14.54
CA ALA A 434 29.31 -26.35 -14.00
C ALA A 434 27.83 -26.10 -14.34
N ILE A 435 27.35 -26.47 -15.54
CA ILE A 435 25.91 -26.43 -15.87
C ILE A 435 25.11 -27.36 -14.95
N ALA A 436 25.59 -28.60 -14.72
CA ALA A 436 24.89 -29.55 -13.84
C ALA A 436 24.82 -29.05 -12.39
N GLN A 437 25.93 -28.51 -11.86
CA GLN A 437 25.97 -27.93 -10.51
C GLN A 437 25.05 -26.70 -10.38
N THR A 438 25.06 -25.81 -11.36
CA THR A 438 24.18 -24.62 -11.36
C THR A 438 22.71 -24.97 -11.56
N GLN A 439 22.39 -26.04 -12.30
CA GLN A 439 21.03 -26.57 -12.39
C GLN A 439 20.55 -27.14 -11.05
N ALA A 440 21.42 -27.85 -10.31
CA ALA A 440 21.11 -28.31 -8.96
C ALA A 440 20.89 -27.11 -8.01
N ALA A 441 21.73 -26.08 -8.09
CA ALA A 441 21.55 -24.84 -7.34
C ALA A 441 20.24 -24.12 -7.70
N LEU A 442 19.86 -24.08 -8.98
CA LEU A 442 18.57 -23.53 -9.41
C LEU A 442 17.39 -24.32 -8.84
N ALA A 443 17.48 -25.66 -8.81
CA ALA A 443 16.46 -26.50 -8.20
C ALA A 443 16.34 -26.24 -6.68
N GLN A 444 17.47 -26.07 -5.99
CA GLN A 444 17.49 -25.69 -4.59
C GLN A 444 16.89 -24.30 -4.36
N SER A 445 17.23 -23.30 -5.19
CA SER A 445 16.65 -21.95 -5.11
C SER A 445 15.13 -21.97 -5.37
N ARG A 446 14.65 -22.79 -6.31
CA ARG A 446 13.21 -22.97 -6.55
C ARG A 446 12.49 -23.62 -5.36
N ALA A 447 13.10 -24.62 -4.74
CA ALA A 447 12.57 -25.22 -3.51
C ALA A 447 12.55 -24.20 -2.36
N ALA A 448 13.59 -23.36 -2.23
CA ALA A 448 13.62 -22.27 -1.27
C ALA A 448 12.50 -21.25 -1.53
N THR A 449 12.28 -20.82 -2.77
CA THR A 449 11.16 -19.94 -3.13
C THR A 449 9.81 -20.55 -2.78
N ALA A 450 9.61 -21.85 -3.03
CA ALA A 450 8.38 -22.55 -2.66
C ALA A 450 8.17 -22.54 -1.13
N SER A 451 9.21 -22.86 -0.35
CA SER A 451 9.15 -22.80 1.11
C SER A 451 8.92 -21.38 1.65
N ALA A 452 9.53 -20.36 1.02
CA ALA A 452 9.31 -18.97 1.37
C ALA A 452 7.88 -18.52 1.05
N ALA A 453 7.30 -18.99 -0.06
CA ALA A 453 5.90 -18.73 -0.41
C ALA A 453 4.94 -19.41 0.58
N GLU A 454 5.27 -20.61 1.06
CA GLU A 454 4.52 -21.27 2.14
C GLU A 454 4.57 -20.45 3.44
N ASN A 455 5.74 -19.90 3.79
CA ASN A 455 5.89 -19.01 4.94
C ASN A 455 5.03 -17.73 4.80
N VAL A 456 4.83 -17.21 3.59
CA VAL A 456 3.87 -16.12 3.35
C VAL A 456 2.45 -16.59 3.66
N GLY A 457 2.08 -17.81 3.28
CA GLY A 457 0.81 -18.44 3.64
C GLY A 457 0.62 -18.52 5.16
N VAL A 458 1.62 -19.03 5.88
CA VAL A 458 1.62 -19.09 7.36
C VAL A 458 1.50 -17.69 7.98
N ALA A 459 2.24 -16.70 7.47
CA ALA A 459 2.18 -15.32 7.95
C ALA A 459 0.79 -14.70 7.71
N ARG A 460 0.16 -14.95 6.56
CA ARG A 460 -1.23 -14.54 6.30
C ARG A 460 -2.22 -15.22 7.24
N GLY A 461 -2.01 -16.51 7.54
CA GLY A 461 -2.78 -17.23 8.56
C GLY A 461 -2.72 -16.55 9.93
N LYS A 462 -1.53 -16.07 10.35
CA LYS A 462 -1.38 -15.29 11.59
C LYS A 462 -2.11 -13.95 11.54
N VAL A 463 -2.17 -13.28 10.38
CA VAL A 463 -2.96 -12.05 10.22
C VAL A 463 -4.46 -12.34 10.42
N LEU A 464 -4.98 -13.41 9.81
CA LEU A 464 -6.37 -13.82 9.98
C LEU A 464 -6.67 -14.16 11.46
N GLN A 465 -5.76 -14.86 12.13
CA GLN A 465 -5.88 -15.14 13.56
C GLN A 465 -5.91 -13.85 14.40
N ALA A 466 -5.01 -12.91 14.13
CA ALA A 466 -4.96 -11.62 14.82
C ALA A 466 -6.21 -10.76 14.54
N GLN A 467 -6.78 -10.82 13.33
CA GLN A 467 -8.05 -10.19 13.00
C GLN A 467 -9.22 -10.81 13.78
N GLY A 468 -9.23 -12.14 13.94
CA GLY A 468 -10.20 -12.82 14.80
C GLY A 468 -10.11 -12.36 16.27
N GLN A 469 -8.90 -12.18 16.80
CA GLN A 469 -8.68 -11.62 18.13
C GLN A 469 -9.15 -10.16 18.24
N LEU A 470 -8.92 -9.34 17.21
CA LEU A 470 -9.45 -7.98 17.15
C LEU A 470 -10.98 -7.95 17.16
N GLN A 471 -11.61 -8.85 16.41
CA GLN A 471 -13.07 -8.97 16.41
C GLN A 471 -13.61 -9.37 17.79
N GLN A 472 -12.96 -10.31 18.47
CA GLN A 472 -13.29 -10.66 19.87
C GLN A 472 -13.03 -9.50 20.85
N ALA A 473 -12.02 -8.66 20.62
CA ALA A 473 -11.81 -7.46 21.44
C ALA A 473 -12.89 -6.40 21.18
N GLN A 474 -13.38 -6.30 19.94
CA GLN A 474 -14.47 -5.38 19.56
C GLN A 474 -15.83 -5.77 20.14
N THR A 475 -16.12 -7.06 20.32
CA THR A 475 -17.33 -7.49 21.06
C THR A 475 -17.31 -7.06 22.53
N GLY A 476 -16.15 -6.64 23.07
CA GLY A 476 -16.06 -5.90 24.34
C GLY A 476 -16.90 -4.60 24.36
N SER A 477 -17.25 -4.04 23.19
CA SER A 477 -18.21 -2.93 23.08
C SER A 477 -19.60 -3.29 23.65
N ASP A 478 -20.00 -4.56 23.57
CA ASP A 478 -21.26 -5.03 24.14
C ASP A 478 -21.22 -4.97 25.68
N GLN A 479 -20.05 -5.20 26.28
CA GLN A 479 -19.87 -5.03 27.73
C GLN A 479 -20.01 -3.56 28.16
N VAL A 480 -19.57 -2.61 27.33
CA VAL A 480 -19.80 -1.18 27.58
C VAL A 480 -21.29 -0.85 27.51
N ALA A 481 -22.02 -1.44 26.55
CA ALA A 481 -23.47 -1.26 26.45
C ALA A 481 -24.21 -1.79 27.69
N VAL A 482 -23.84 -2.98 28.18
CA VAL A 482 -24.39 -3.55 29.42
C VAL A 482 -24.05 -2.67 30.63
N ALA A 483 -22.80 -2.22 30.76
CA ALA A 483 -22.40 -1.33 31.85
C ALA A 483 -23.17 0.01 31.81
N MET A 484 -23.39 0.55 30.61
CA MET A 484 -24.15 1.79 30.42
C MET A 484 -25.64 1.60 30.74
N ALA A 485 -26.22 0.44 30.43
CA ALA A 485 -27.58 0.10 30.84
C ALA A 485 -27.72 0.05 32.37
N ASN A 486 -26.74 -0.55 33.06
CA ASN A 486 -26.70 -0.57 34.53
C ASN A 486 -26.59 0.84 35.13
N TYR A 487 -25.76 1.72 34.54
CA TYR A 487 -25.68 3.13 34.95
C TYR A 487 -27.01 3.86 34.76
N ARG A 488 -27.70 3.66 33.62
CA ARG A 488 -29.03 4.25 33.38
C ARG A 488 -30.05 3.80 34.42
N SER A 489 -30.06 2.52 34.79
CA SER A 489 -30.94 1.99 35.84
C SER A 489 -30.61 2.59 37.22
N ALA A 490 -29.33 2.72 37.57
CA ALA A 490 -28.90 3.35 38.82
C ALA A 490 -29.29 4.84 38.89
N LYS A 491 -29.09 5.59 37.80
CA LYS A 491 -29.51 6.99 37.69
C LYS A 491 -31.03 7.16 37.80
N ALA A 492 -31.81 6.27 37.20
CA ALA A 492 -33.26 6.26 37.35
C ALA A 492 -33.68 6.06 38.82
N ARG A 493 -32.95 5.22 39.57
CA ARG A 493 -33.18 5.02 41.01
C ARG A 493 -32.86 6.26 41.84
N VAL A 494 -31.85 7.05 41.48
CA VAL A 494 -31.56 8.35 42.10
C VAL A 494 -32.70 9.33 41.88
N LEU A 495 -33.24 9.41 40.66
CA LEU A 495 -34.40 10.27 40.37
C LEU A 495 -35.64 9.83 41.19
N GLN A 496 -35.90 8.53 41.28
CA GLN A 496 -36.99 7.98 42.07
C GLN A 496 -36.86 8.32 43.57
N THR A 497 -35.68 8.08 44.15
CA THR A 497 -35.42 8.34 45.58
C THR A 497 -35.39 9.83 45.91
N ARG A 498 -34.92 10.67 44.97
CA ARG A 498 -34.99 12.12 45.10
C ARG A 498 -36.43 12.64 45.09
N ALA A 499 -37.28 12.08 44.23
CA ALA A 499 -38.71 12.39 44.23
C ALA A 499 -39.36 11.98 45.57
N ALA A 500 -39.02 10.79 46.10
CA ALA A 500 -39.50 10.34 47.41
C ALA A 500 -39.03 11.27 48.57
N LEU A 501 -37.77 11.72 48.55
CA LEU A 501 -37.26 12.70 49.52
C LEU A 501 -38.04 14.03 49.44
N ASN A 502 -38.32 14.51 48.23
CA ASN A 502 -39.11 15.74 48.05
C ASN A 502 -40.52 15.58 48.64
N THR A 503 -41.18 14.45 48.39
CA THR A 503 -42.48 14.12 48.99
C THR A 503 -42.42 14.12 50.52
N ALA A 504 -41.41 13.45 51.12
CA ALA A 504 -41.24 13.43 52.57
C ALA A 504 -40.99 14.84 53.15
N GLN A 505 -40.19 15.67 52.47
CA GLN A 505 -39.94 17.06 52.87
C GLN A 505 -41.19 17.92 52.81
N LEU A 506 -42.02 17.76 51.77
CA LEU A 506 -43.30 18.46 51.66
C LEU A 506 -44.26 18.04 52.79
N ASN A 507 -44.32 16.75 53.12
CA ASN A 507 -45.14 16.26 54.23
C ASN A 507 -44.66 16.83 55.56
N LEU A 508 -43.34 16.88 55.80
CA LEU A 508 -42.77 17.51 56.99
C LEU A 508 -43.10 19.02 57.05
N ALA A 509 -42.96 19.75 55.94
CA ALA A 509 -43.30 21.18 55.91
C ALA A 509 -44.79 21.45 56.21
N ARG A 510 -45.67 20.52 55.82
CA ARG A 510 -47.12 20.57 56.06
C ARG A 510 -47.54 20.27 57.51
N THR A 511 -46.61 19.87 58.38
CA THR A 511 -46.90 19.68 59.83
C THR A 511 -47.14 20.98 60.58
N VAL A 512 -46.77 22.12 59.98
CA VAL A 512 -46.91 23.45 60.58
C VAL A 512 -48.09 24.17 59.92
N LEU A 513 -49.19 24.34 60.67
CA LEU A 513 -50.36 25.08 60.20
C LEU A 513 -50.09 26.57 60.38
N LYS A 514 -50.10 27.31 59.26
CA LYS A 514 -49.86 28.75 59.23
C LYS A 514 -51.11 29.51 58.82
N ALA A 515 -51.21 30.76 59.25
CA ALA A 515 -52.29 31.64 58.84
C ALA A 515 -52.15 32.04 57.36
N PRO A 516 -53.16 31.83 56.51
CA PRO A 516 -53.12 32.28 55.12
C PRO A 516 -53.26 33.80 55.00
N VAL A 517 -53.97 34.44 55.94
CA VAL A 517 -54.24 35.88 55.99
C VAL A 517 -54.09 36.42 57.42
N THR A 518 -54.03 37.74 57.59
CA THR A 518 -54.01 38.40 58.91
C THR A 518 -55.44 38.53 59.45
N GLY A 519 -55.70 38.11 60.69
CA GLY A 519 -57.05 38.11 61.25
C GLY A 519 -57.14 37.68 62.71
N PHE A 520 -58.34 37.64 63.25
CA PHE A 520 -58.65 37.15 64.59
C PHE A 520 -59.03 35.69 64.57
N VAL A 521 -58.47 34.89 65.49
CA VAL A 521 -58.89 33.51 65.68
C VAL A 521 -60.28 33.50 66.31
N SER A 522 -61.31 33.18 65.53
CA SER A 522 -62.69 33.18 65.99
C SER A 522 -63.02 31.96 66.84
N LYS A 523 -62.58 30.78 66.40
CA LYS A 523 -62.84 29.54 67.13
C LYS A 523 -61.69 28.56 66.98
N ARG A 524 -61.22 28.06 68.12
CA ARG A 524 -60.30 26.93 68.20
C ARG A 524 -61.09 25.62 68.33
N ASN A 525 -61.10 24.85 67.25
CA ASN A 525 -61.75 23.54 67.21
C ASN A 525 -60.78 22.40 67.61
N GLY A 526 -59.48 22.57 67.38
CA GLY A 526 -58.45 21.58 67.70
C GLY A 526 -57.91 21.70 69.12
N GLN A 527 -57.78 20.57 69.82
CA GLN A 527 -57.17 20.49 71.15
C GLN A 527 -55.76 19.88 71.08
N VAL A 528 -54.86 20.36 71.95
CA VAL A 528 -53.53 19.75 72.12
C VAL A 528 -53.71 18.28 72.51
N GLY A 529 -53.02 17.39 71.79
CA GLY A 529 -53.10 15.95 71.96
C GLY A 529 -54.15 15.26 71.10
N GLN A 530 -55.02 15.99 70.39
CA GLN A 530 -56.04 15.43 69.50
C GLN A 530 -55.43 14.95 68.18
N GLN A 531 -55.90 13.80 67.69
CA GLN A 531 -55.58 13.31 66.34
C GLN A 531 -56.46 14.02 65.32
N VAL A 532 -55.85 14.62 64.30
CA VAL A 532 -56.56 15.31 63.22
C VAL A 532 -56.27 14.65 61.88
N ALA A 533 -57.33 14.41 61.11
CA ALA A 533 -57.25 13.92 59.74
C ALA A 533 -57.07 15.09 58.76
N VAL A 534 -56.57 14.80 57.56
CA VAL A 534 -56.46 15.77 56.46
C VAL A 534 -57.83 16.40 56.21
N GLY A 535 -57.88 17.73 56.12
CA GLY A 535 -59.12 18.47 55.85
C GLY A 535 -60.03 18.73 57.06
N ALA A 536 -59.72 18.19 58.24
CA ALA A 536 -60.51 18.47 59.45
C ALA A 536 -60.29 19.93 59.93
N PRO A 537 -61.35 20.70 60.25
CA PRO A 537 -61.21 22.09 60.70
C PRO A 537 -60.57 22.18 62.09
N VAL A 538 -59.38 22.77 62.17
CA VAL A 538 -58.61 22.94 63.42
C VAL A 538 -58.82 24.33 64.01
N LEU A 539 -58.83 25.37 63.17
CA LEU A 539 -59.04 26.76 63.57
C LEU A 539 -59.95 27.47 62.56
N ALA A 540 -60.71 28.44 63.04
CA ALA A 540 -61.46 29.39 62.23
C ALA A 540 -60.85 30.79 62.40
N LEU A 541 -60.46 31.41 61.29
CA LEU A 541 -59.84 32.73 61.25
C LEU A 541 -60.78 33.73 60.59
N VAL A 542 -61.02 34.86 61.24
CA VAL A 542 -61.81 35.98 60.72
C VAL A 542 -60.85 37.10 60.31
N PRO A 543 -60.76 37.50 59.04
CA PRO A 543 -59.86 38.56 58.60
C PRO A 543 -60.08 39.88 59.36
N LYS A 544 -59.00 40.59 59.72
CA LYS A 544 -59.10 41.86 60.47
C LYS A 544 -59.71 42.97 59.61
N ASP A 545 -59.33 43.02 58.34
CA ASP A 545 -59.59 44.17 57.46
C ASP A 545 -60.88 44.01 56.63
N ASP A 546 -61.68 42.98 56.90
CA ASP A 546 -62.87 42.62 56.10
C ASP A 546 -64.10 42.41 57.00
N VAL A 547 -64.51 43.50 57.67
CA VAL A 547 -65.72 43.56 58.49
C VAL A 547 -66.68 44.57 57.87
N TRP A 548 -67.96 44.21 57.76
CA TRP A 548 -69.01 45.08 57.21
C TRP A 548 -70.24 45.08 58.11
N VAL A 549 -71.10 46.08 57.99
CA VAL A 549 -72.41 46.12 58.66
C VAL A 549 -73.45 45.50 57.74
N THR A 550 -74.22 44.56 58.28
CA THR A 550 -75.46 44.08 57.69
C THR A 550 -76.61 44.78 58.39
N ALA A 551 -77.28 45.70 57.70
CA ALA A 551 -78.32 46.56 58.26
C ALA A 551 -79.68 46.30 57.62
N ASN A 552 -80.66 45.90 58.43
CA ASN A 552 -81.99 45.53 58.00
C ASN A 552 -82.91 46.76 58.02
N TYR A 553 -83.12 47.40 56.87
CA TYR A 553 -84.03 48.55 56.72
C TYR A 553 -85.44 48.09 56.38
N LYS A 554 -86.47 48.82 56.84
CA LYS A 554 -87.85 48.56 56.43
C LYS A 554 -87.98 48.80 54.92
N GLU A 555 -88.71 47.95 54.22
CA GLU A 555 -88.94 48.08 52.77
C GLU A 555 -89.41 49.50 52.38
N THR A 556 -90.27 50.12 53.20
CA THR A 556 -90.76 51.49 52.99
C THR A 556 -89.68 52.56 53.07
N GLN A 557 -88.57 52.29 53.75
CA GLN A 557 -87.45 53.21 53.92
C GLN A 557 -86.48 53.13 52.72
N LEU A 558 -86.42 52.02 51.99
CA LEU A 558 -85.45 51.85 50.90
C LEU A 558 -85.72 52.67 49.64
N ALA A 559 -86.89 53.32 49.51
CA ALA A 559 -87.31 54.01 48.29
C ALA A 559 -86.30 55.06 47.78
N GLN A 560 -85.52 55.66 48.68
CA GLN A 560 -84.49 56.66 48.36
C GLN A 560 -83.07 56.16 48.65
N VAL A 561 -82.90 54.89 49.03
CA VAL A 561 -81.59 54.30 49.33
C VAL A 561 -80.94 53.78 48.04
N ARG A 562 -79.67 54.13 47.81
CA ARG A 562 -78.88 53.70 46.65
C ARG A 562 -77.47 53.30 47.09
N GLU A 563 -76.85 52.40 46.32
CA GLU A 563 -75.43 52.07 46.50
C GLU A 563 -74.56 53.33 46.39
N GLY A 564 -73.54 53.41 47.23
CA GLY A 564 -72.63 54.55 47.32
C GLY A 564 -73.11 55.72 48.19
N GLN A 565 -74.32 55.68 48.76
CA GLN A 565 -74.75 56.70 49.72
C GLN A 565 -73.94 56.63 51.02
N LYS A 566 -73.66 57.80 51.59
CA LYS A 566 -72.92 57.94 52.83
C LYS A 566 -73.78 57.47 54.00
N VAL A 567 -73.16 56.72 54.89
CA VAL A 567 -73.79 56.16 56.08
C VAL A 567 -72.98 56.60 57.28
N SER A 568 -73.67 57.21 58.24
CA SER A 568 -73.17 57.34 59.59
C SER A 568 -73.52 56.07 60.37
N ILE A 569 -72.56 55.45 61.03
CA ILE A 569 -72.70 54.17 61.73
C ILE A 569 -72.29 54.40 63.17
N GLU A 570 -73.28 54.35 64.06
CA GLU A 570 -73.02 54.27 65.50
C GLU A 570 -72.95 52.78 65.89
N VAL A 571 -71.93 52.39 66.65
CA VAL A 571 -71.77 51.00 67.12
C VAL A 571 -71.99 51.00 68.62
N ASP A 572 -73.02 50.30 69.08
CA ASP A 572 -73.46 50.33 70.49
C ASP A 572 -72.34 49.95 71.47
N GLY A 573 -71.43 49.06 71.06
CA GLY A 573 -70.27 48.64 71.85
C GLY A 573 -69.16 49.69 71.99
N LEU A 574 -69.25 50.82 71.28
CA LEU A 574 -68.26 51.89 71.21
C LEU A 574 -68.95 53.25 71.44
N ALA A 575 -69.43 53.47 72.68
CA ALA A 575 -70.17 54.67 73.04
C ALA A 575 -69.39 55.97 72.71
N GLY A 576 -69.99 56.83 71.88
CA GLY A 576 -69.48 58.17 71.55
C GLY A 576 -68.63 58.28 70.28
N HIS A 577 -68.45 57.20 69.50
CA HIS A 577 -67.72 57.22 68.23
C HIS A 577 -68.65 56.93 67.04
N GLU A 578 -68.72 57.88 66.12
CA GLU A 578 -69.49 57.78 64.87
C GLU A 578 -68.54 57.38 63.72
N PHE A 579 -68.81 56.23 63.08
CA PHE A 579 -68.06 55.77 61.93
C PHE A 579 -68.75 56.17 60.63
N THR A 580 -67.98 56.50 59.60
CA THR A 580 -68.52 56.68 58.25
C THR A 580 -68.36 55.42 57.41
N GLY A 581 -69.34 55.17 56.58
CA GLY A 581 -69.27 54.12 55.59
C GLY A 581 -70.13 54.48 54.39
N HIS A 582 -70.22 53.53 53.48
CA HIS A 582 -71.07 53.66 52.31
C HIS A 582 -71.87 52.39 52.11
N VAL A 583 -73.08 52.54 51.57
CA VAL A 583 -73.90 51.42 51.14
C VAL A 583 -73.15 50.69 50.02
N GLN A 584 -72.70 49.45 50.27
CA GLN A 584 -72.02 48.64 49.26
C GLN A 584 -73.03 47.95 48.35
N SER A 585 -74.04 47.30 48.93
CA SER A 585 -75.05 46.57 48.17
C SER A 585 -76.34 46.40 48.96
N ILE A 586 -77.48 46.40 48.27
CA ILE A 586 -78.79 46.09 48.86
C ILE A 586 -79.14 44.65 48.52
N ALA A 587 -79.57 43.84 49.49
CA ALA A 587 -79.92 42.45 49.24
C ALA A 587 -81.12 42.34 48.28
N ALA A 588 -81.09 41.35 47.39
CA ALA A 588 -82.14 41.13 46.38
C ALA A 588 -83.45 40.54 46.95
N GLY A 589 -83.59 40.40 48.28
CA GLY A 589 -84.75 39.84 48.95
C GLY A 589 -84.76 40.18 50.44
N THR A 590 -85.91 39.96 51.10
CA THR A 590 -86.09 40.32 52.51
C THR A 590 -85.51 39.26 53.43
N GLY A 591 -85.16 39.62 54.66
CA GLY A 591 -84.54 38.70 55.63
C GLY A 591 -85.36 37.44 55.93
N ALA A 592 -86.69 37.51 55.73
CA ALA A 592 -87.59 36.38 55.88
C ALA A 592 -87.47 35.33 54.76
N THR A 593 -87.13 35.73 53.53
CA THR A 593 -86.97 34.83 52.39
C THR A 593 -85.68 34.00 52.49
N PHE A 594 -84.66 34.53 53.17
CA PHE A 594 -83.36 33.89 53.35
C PHE A 594 -83.20 33.22 54.73
N ALA A 595 -84.23 33.25 55.57
CA ALA A 595 -84.24 32.50 56.82
C ALA A 595 -84.35 30.99 56.52
N LEU A 596 -83.66 30.17 57.31
CA LEU A 596 -83.73 28.70 57.19
C LEU A 596 -85.16 28.17 57.43
N LEU A 597 -86.01 28.94 58.12
CA LEU A 597 -87.43 28.71 58.40
C LEU A 597 -88.20 30.03 58.17
N PRO A 598 -88.79 30.25 56.98
CA PRO A 598 -89.61 31.43 56.72
C PRO A 598 -90.92 31.38 57.54
N PRO A 599 -91.41 32.52 58.07
CA PRO A 599 -92.72 32.55 58.73
C PRO A 599 -93.84 32.30 57.71
N ASP A 600 -94.54 31.17 57.84
CA ASP A 600 -95.68 30.79 57.01
C ASP A 600 -96.99 31.30 57.64
N ASN A 601 -97.64 32.28 57.01
CA ASN A 601 -98.85 32.92 57.51
C ASN A 601 -100.10 32.14 57.09
N ALA A 602 -100.35 30.97 57.69
CA ALA A 602 -101.39 30.01 57.29
C ALA A 602 -102.83 30.30 57.81
N SER A 603 -103.19 31.54 58.16
CA SER A 603 -104.52 31.85 58.73
C SER A 603 -105.17 33.12 58.17
N GLY A 604 -105.31 33.24 56.84
CA GLY A 604 -106.32 34.07 56.15
C GLY A 604 -106.47 35.57 56.48
N ASN A 605 -105.64 36.15 57.35
CA ASN A 605 -105.70 37.54 57.76
C ASN A 605 -104.50 38.29 57.19
N PHE A 606 -104.70 38.97 56.06
CA PHE A 606 -103.67 39.74 55.37
C PHE A 606 -103.37 41.05 56.11
N THR A 607 -102.60 40.98 57.19
CA THR A 607 -102.01 42.18 57.81
C THR A 607 -100.69 42.48 57.12
N LYS A 608 -100.50 43.69 56.60
CA LYS A 608 -99.23 44.11 55.98
C LYS A 608 -98.13 44.11 57.05
N VAL A 609 -97.26 43.10 57.03
CA VAL A 609 -96.09 43.02 57.91
C VAL A 609 -94.95 43.82 57.28
N VAL A 610 -94.26 44.62 58.10
CA VAL A 610 -93.10 45.38 57.65
C VAL A 610 -91.98 44.40 57.37
N GLN A 611 -91.65 44.20 56.08
CA GLN A 611 -90.50 43.40 55.70
C GLN A 611 -89.22 44.23 55.83
N ARG A 612 -88.13 43.57 56.22
CA ARG A 612 -86.81 44.19 56.31
C ARG A 612 -85.89 43.62 55.25
N VAL A 613 -85.17 44.50 54.55
CA VAL A 613 -84.18 44.14 53.55
C VAL A 613 -82.80 44.39 54.12
N PRO A 614 -81.92 43.38 54.15
CA PRO A 614 -80.53 43.56 54.53
C PRO A 614 -79.81 44.47 53.52
N VAL A 615 -79.13 45.48 54.03
CA VAL A 615 -78.26 46.38 53.28
C VAL A 615 -76.85 46.18 53.81
N LYS A 616 -75.92 45.80 52.93
CA LYS A 616 -74.51 45.67 53.26
C LYS A 616 -73.86 47.04 53.18
N ILE A 617 -73.27 47.48 54.28
CA ILE A 617 -72.61 48.77 54.43
C ILE A 617 -71.14 48.49 54.79
N THR A 618 -70.22 49.05 54.02
CA THR A 618 -68.79 48.93 54.27
C THR A 618 -68.25 50.20 54.91
N PHE A 619 -67.28 50.04 55.82
CA PHE A 619 -66.64 51.17 56.47
C PHE A 619 -65.58 51.83 55.57
N ASP A 620 -65.44 53.15 55.70
CA ASP A 620 -64.33 53.87 55.07
C ASP A 620 -63.01 53.59 55.79
N LYS A 621 -61.93 53.43 55.01
CA LYS A 621 -60.61 53.09 55.57
C LYS A 621 -59.98 54.27 56.31
N GLY A 622 -59.20 53.97 57.35
CA GLY A 622 -58.36 54.97 58.04
C GLY A 622 -59.02 55.74 59.18
N GLN A 623 -60.21 55.31 59.62
CA GLN A 623 -60.90 55.91 60.76
C GLN A 623 -60.31 55.44 62.11
N PRO A 624 -60.26 56.31 63.12
CA PRO A 624 -59.84 55.91 64.47
C PRO A 624 -60.77 54.83 65.01
N ASP A 625 -60.22 53.89 65.77
CA ASP A 625 -60.95 52.76 66.39
C ASP A 625 -61.63 51.76 65.43
N LEU A 626 -61.45 51.88 64.11
CA LEU A 626 -61.96 50.90 63.12
C LEU A 626 -61.43 49.47 63.39
N GLU A 627 -60.21 49.37 63.94
CA GLU A 627 -59.58 48.10 64.32
C GLU A 627 -60.27 47.38 65.49
N ARG A 628 -61.16 48.06 66.23
CA ARG A 628 -61.89 47.51 67.38
C ARG A 628 -63.23 46.91 66.97
N LEU A 629 -63.65 47.09 65.72
CA LEU A 629 -64.84 46.48 65.18
C LEU A 629 -64.69 44.95 65.14
N ARG A 630 -65.75 44.25 65.56
CA ARG A 630 -65.82 42.79 65.60
C ARG A 630 -67.14 42.34 64.99
N ALA A 631 -67.12 41.23 64.27
CA ALA A 631 -68.34 40.60 63.81
C ALA A 631 -69.22 40.23 65.02
N GLY A 632 -70.53 40.46 64.89
CA GLY A 632 -71.53 40.24 65.94
C GLY A 632 -71.90 41.46 66.78
N LEU A 633 -71.19 42.58 66.66
CA LEU A 633 -71.58 43.83 67.34
C LEU A 633 -72.84 44.42 66.70
N SER A 634 -73.76 44.91 67.51
CA SER A 634 -74.91 45.70 67.05
C SER A 634 -74.46 47.10 66.60
N ALA A 635 -75.14 47.63 65.60
CA ALA A 635 -74.90 48.97 65.09
C ALA A 635 -76.25 49.64 64.76
N ALA A 636 -76.26 50.97 64.83
CA ALA A 636 -77.35 51.84 64.39
C ALA A 636 -76.88 52.70 63.21
N PRO A 637 -76.95 52.19 61.97
CA PRO A 637 -76.57 52.95 60.79
C PRO A 637 -77.69 53.87 60.30
N THR A 638 -77.31 55.13 60.06
CA THR A 638 -78.11 56.19 59.48
C THR A 638 -77.60 56.52 58.07
N ILE A 639 -78.41 56.23 57.06
CA ILE A 639 -78.10 56.53 55.66
C ILE A 639 -78.52 57.96 55.35
N GLU A 640 -77.61 58.74 54.76
CA GLU A 640 -77.89 60.05 54.17
C GLU A 640 -78.44 59.84 52.74
N THR A 641 -79.70 60.20 52.51
CA THR A 641 -80.38 59.94 51.22
C THR A 641 -80.21 61.03 50.17
N ARG A 642 -79.36 62.04 50.42
CA ARG A 642 -79.29 63.27 49.63
C ARG A 642 -77.92 63.58 49.06
#